data_AF-A0A958B3L9-F1
#
_entry.id   AF-A0A958B3L9-F1
#
_cell.length_a   1.000
_cell.length_b   1.000
_cell.length_c   1.000
_cell.angle_alpha   90.00
_cell.angle_beta   90.00
_cell.angle_gamma   90.00
#
_symmetry.space_group_name_H-M   'P 1'
#
loop_
_entity.id
_entity.type
_entity.pdbx_description
1 polymer ?
#
loop_
_entity_poly.entity_id
_entity_poly.type
_entity_poly.pdbx_seq_one_letter_code
_entity_poly.pdbx_strand_id
1 'polypeptide(L)'
;MKKHFSTRPLVLAVLMLAVLLVAACGGAAAPTETPTAVPEPSATSQPADLWAQIQQDGVMRVGVSADYEPFEYYDSKFKLDGFDIALMKAVGEELGVTIEFNDFAFEGLADALQLGQIDTAISAISVTPEREAVISFSDIYYIGDDAVLVNANSDLSEIDTPEEVSTLRVGVQGGTVYQNYVEDNLVEPGILPQENVSVYADMSQAVRDLKRGFIDAVLLDRQPAETLQAEGGVKIVGDGLNKQRYAIALPQDQTPLRRAINQALDTLKTDGVVADLAKEYLNLDPEDIVPIPTPTPEPTQAPEAPTATPRPPVTTCVNGMAWVADLTFDDNNMTSPPVIPPGQSFTKSWRVRNSGTCTWDSSYVLAYDHGNVPAARMGGQPVAVQGTVAPGQTYDFSVNLVAPTTPGVYQGFWQMRSPQNVPFGETIWVGIRVPAPPQPTVAPTQTPVPNISFTVNSTSINQGQCVTFQWNVTNVQAVFFYADGQSWQNNGVAGQGNSTQCPTQTTTYYLRVVQNDGTVETRSITIYVTPVANAPQINQFSLNPTTLQVGQCLIAQWNVQGDVNDVQLLRNNAVLWDGAPFIGSMQDCPPGTGQMSYTLVANGPGGSSQAVQYANVTAVSPTNTPVPQPTDTPVPQPTDTPVPQPTDTPVAPTATPLPSVDGSWTVTGINGASPVGGVTLTSDFVRGNLSGSGGCNTYNTTYETNDGFRLLINPLSSTQVACDQQIMDQENQFFNLLPQMTRFTVDGSNMTLTDTAGSQSLQYVRQ
;
A
#
# COMPACT_ATOMS: atom_id res chain seq x y z
N MET A 1 -43.86 -44.60 -24.18
CA MET A 1 -45.27 -44.20 -24.42
C MET A 1 -45.26 -42.77 -24.93
N LYS A 2 -45.56 -42.54 -26.23
CA LYS A 2 -46.62 -41.66 -26.77
C LYS A 2 -46.74 -40.29 -26.06
N LYS A 3 -46.66 -39.11 -26.70
CA LYS A 3 -47.32 -38.67 -27.94
C LYS A 3 -46.63 -37.48 -28.65
N HIS A 4 -46.79 -37.45 -29.97
CA HIS A 4 -46.60 -36.35 -30.93
C HIS A 4 -47.56 -35.17 -30.77
N PHE A 5 -47.19 -33.98 -31.28
CA PHE A 5 -47.98 -33.07 -32.16
C PHE A 5 -46.99 -32.07 -32.80
N SER A 6 -46.64 -32.12 -34.09
CA SER A 6 -47.35 -31.80 -35.35
C SER A 6 -47.27 -30.33 -35.77
N THR A 7 -46.41 -30.07 -36.76
CA THR A 7 -46.29 -28.89 -37.63
C THR A 7 -47.47 -28.76 -38.62
N ARG A 8 -47.91 -27.53 -38.99
CA ARG A 8 -47.98 -27.00 -40.38
C ARG A 8 -48.67 -25.60 -40.54
N PRO A 9 -48.45 -24.88 -41.67
CA PRO A 9 -48.55 -23.41 -41.84
C PRO A 9 -49.63 -22.92 -42.85
N LEU A 10 -49.78 -21.59 -43.01
CA LEU A 10 -50.37 -20.85 -44.18
C LEU A 10 -50.15 -19.32 -43.93
N VAL A 11 -49.51 -18.43 -44.70
CA VAL A 11 -49.54 -17.97 -46.12
C VAL A 11 -50.78 -17.16 -46.54
N LEU A 12 -50.62 -15.83 -46.75
CA LEU A 12 -51.05 -14.99 -47.92
C LEU A 12 -50.77 -13.49 -47.60
N ALA A 13 -49.84 -12.78 -48.28
CA ALA A 13 -49.94 -12.02 -49.55
C ALA A 13 -50.61 -10.62 -49.37
N VAL A 14 -50.32 -9.49 -50.04
CA VAL A 14 -49.78 -9.04 -51.35
C VAL A 14 -49.35 -7.54 -51.12
N LEU A 15 -48.39 -6.85 -51.78
CA LEU A 15 -48.48 -6.26 -53.13
C LEU A 15 -47.24 -5.39 -53.47
N MET A 16 -46.82 -5.48 -54.73
CA MET A 16 -45.69 -4.82 -55.41
C MET A 16 -45.85 -3.29 -55.59
N LEU A 17 -44.73 -2.55 -55.67
CA LEU A 17 -44.40 -1.71 -56.84
C LEU A 17 -42.89 -1.43 -56.94
N ALA A 18 -42.34 -1.63 -58.13
CA ALA A 18 -40.93 -1.42 -58.48
C ALA A 18 -40.69 -0.04 -59.11
N VAL A 19 -39.56 0.59 -58.77
CA VAL A 19 -38.88 1.58 -59.63
C VAL A 19 -37.37 1.36 -59.54
N LEU A 20 -36.74 1.06 -60.69
CA LEU A 20 -35.29 1.10 -60.92
C LEU A 20 -34.82 2.56 -61.00
N LEU A 21 -33.66 2.93 -60.44
CA LEU A 21 -32.43 3.28 -61.19
C LEU A 21 -31.32 3.92 -60.32
N VAL A 22 -30.09 3.61 -60.77
CA VAL A 22 -28.78 4.25 -60.56
C VAL A 22 -27.95 3.82 -59.35
N ALA A 23 -26.89 3.09 -59.69
CA ALA A 23 -25.71 2.85 -58.87
C ALA A 23 -24.93 4.15 -58.63
N ALA A 24 -24.63 4.45 -57.37
CA ALA A 24 -23.52 5.32 -56.99
C ALA A 24 -22.78 4.66 -55.82
N CYS A 25 -21.54 4.24 -56.07
CA CYS A 25 -20.60 3.88 -55.03
C CYS A 25 -20.20 5.15 -54.26
N GLY A 26 -20.36 5.13 -52.94
CA GLY A 26 -19.84 6.14 -52.02
C GLY A 26 -19.80 5.52 -50.63
N GLY A 27 -18.59 5.34 -50.09
CA GLY A 27 -18.35 4.61 -48.84
C GLY A 27 -19.14 5.17 -47.66
N ALA A 28 -19.89 4.30 -46.99
CA ALA A 28 -20.50 4.58 -45.69
C ALA A 28 -19.61 3.94 -44.61
N ALA A 29 -19.01 4.79 -43.78
CA ALA A 29 -18.53 4.40 -42.47
C ALA A 29 -19.71 3.83 -41.66
N ALA A 30 -19.45 2.78 -40.89
CA ALA A 30 -20.41 2.24 -39.94
C ALA A 30 -20.86 3.35 -38.97
N PRO A 31 -22.16 3.42 -38.60
CA PRO A 31 -22.60 4.34 -37.56
C PRO A 31 -22.00 3.88 -36.23
N THR A 32 -21.17 4.73 -35.63
CA THR A 32 -20.78 4.64 -34.22
C THR A 32 -22.05 4.77 -33.40
N GLU A 33 -22.48 3.70 -32.73
CA GLU A 33 -23.47 3.79 -31.68
C GLU A 33 -22.86 4.60 -30.53
N THR A 34 -23.37 5.81 -30.32
CA THR A 34 -23.14 6.57 -29.10
C THR A 34 -23.72 5.77 -27.94
N PRO A 35 -22.96 5.42 -26.89
CA PRO A 35 -23.53 4.80 -25.71
C PRO A 35 -24.57 5.75 -25.14
N THR A 36 -25.81 5.26 -25.00
CA THR A 36 -26.87 5.95 -24.28
C THR A 36 -26.37 6.21 -22.86
N ALA A 37 -26.24 7.49 -22.49
CA ALA A 37 -25.91 7.86 -21.13
C ALA A 37 -26.95 7.23 -20.19
N VAL A 38 -26.48 6.44 -19.23
CA VAL A 38 -27.25 6.08 -18.04
C VAL A 38 -27.66 7.39 -17.37
N PRO A 39 -28.94 7.63 -17.03
CA PRO A 39 -29.34 8.85 -16.37
C PRO A 39 -28.57 8.98 -15.05
N GLU A 40 -27.91 10.12 -14.85
CA GLU A 40 -27.26 10.49 -13.59
C GLU A 40 -28.30 10.41 -12.45
N PRO A 41 -28.07 9.63 -11.37
CA PRO A 41 -28.87 9.77 -10.17
C PRO A 41 -28.49 11.10 -9.53
N SER A 42 -29.33 12.12 -9.68
CA SER A 42 -29.19 13.36 -8.93
C SER A 42 -29.22 13.06 -7.43
N ALA A 43 -28.37 13.70 -6.63
CA ALA A 43 -28.45 13.64 -5.18
C ALA A 43 -29.76 14.31 -4.73
N THR A 44 -30.83 13.52 -4.65
CA THR A 44 -32.13 13.92 -4.10
C THR A 44 -32.27 13.34 -2.71
N SER A 45 -32.77 14.16 -1.79
CA SER A 45 -33.28 13.75 -0.48
C SER A 45 -34.16 12.50 -0.60
N GLN A 46 -34.09 11.62 0.41
CA GLN A 46 -34.94 10.43 0.57
C GLN A 46 -36.40 10.70 0.12
N PRO A 47 -37.00 9.86 -0.75
CA PRO A 47 -38.37 10.05 -1.20
C PRO A 47 -39.36 9.93 -0.04
N ALA A 48 -40.48 10.65 -0.15
CA ALA A 48 -41.53 10.67 0.87
C ALA A 48 -42.23 9.31 1.06
N ASP A 49 -42.22 8.45 0.04
CA ASP A 49 -42.67 7.06 0.11
C ASP A 49 -41.62 6.16 -0.56
N LEU A 50 -40.64 5.73 0.24
CA LEU A 50 -39.52 4.91 -0.24
C LEU A 50 -39.99 3.54 -0.71
N TRP A 51 -41.04 2.99 -0.10
CA TRP A 51 -41.55 1.67 -0.50
C TRP A 51 -42.14 1.69 -1.91
N ALA A 52 -42.94 2.70 -2.24
CA ALA A 52 -43.48 2.83 -3.59
C ALA A 52 -42.38 2.95 -4.66
N GLN A 53 -41.29 3.66 -4.34
CA GLN A 53 -40.13 3.78 -5.21
C GLN A 53 -39.42 2.43 -5.41
N ILE A 54 -39.14 1.70 -4.33
CA ILE A 54 -38.54 0.35 -4.40
C ILE A 54 -39.40 -0.60 -5.24
N GLN A 55 -40.73 -0.55 -5.07
CA GLN A 55 -41.64 -1.37 -5.87
C GLN A 55 -41.62 -0.99 -7.36
N GLN A 56 -41.48 0.30 -7.67
CA GLN A 56 -41.39 0.79 -9.03
C GLN A 56 -40.07 0.39 -9.70
N ASP A 57 -38.97 0.50 -8.97
CA ASP A 57 -37.63 0.18 -9.47
C ASP A 57 -37.38 -1.33 -9.50
N GLY A 58 -38.10 -2.08 -8.67
CA GLY A 58 -37.94 -3.53 -8.51
C GLY A 58 -36.65 -3.93 -7.79
N VAL A 59 -35.94 -2.96 -7.19
CA VAL A 59 -34.65 -3.13 -6.52
C VAL A 59 -34.70 -2.43 -5.15
N MET A 60 -34.19 -3.10 -4.12
CA MET A 60 -33.92 -2.53 -2.80
C MET A 60 -32.42 -2.54 -2.57
N ARG A 61 -31.85 -1.35 -2.31
CA ARG A 61 -30.43 -1.15 -2.01
C ARG A 61 -30.20 -1.33 -0.52
N VAL A 62 -29.37 -2.29 -0.15
CA VAL A 62 -29.14 -2.70 1.24
C VAL A 62 -27.68 -2.44 1.61
N GLY A 63 -27.44 -1.61 2.62
CA GLY A 63 -26.12 -1.40 3.19
C GLY A 63 -25.70 -2.54 4.10
N VAL A 64 -24.45 -2.97 3.97
CA VAL A 64 -23.80 -3.99 4.83
C VAL A 64 -22.39 -3.55 5.22
N SER A 65 -21.81 -4.15 6.26
CA SER A 65 -20.38 -4.05 6.62
C SER A 65 -19.74 -5.44 6.53
N ALA A 66 -19.23 -5.81 5.36
CA ALA A 66 -18.89 -7.19 5.02
C ALA A 66 -17.56 -7.72 5.61
N ASP A 67 -17.25 -7.32 6.84
CA ASP A 67 -16.07 -7.68 7.63
C ASP A 67 -16.42 -8.49 8.91
N TYR A 68 -17.62 -9.07 8.99
CA TYR A 68 -18.21 -9.58 10.23
C TYR A 68 -18.81 -11.00 10.09
N GLU A 69 -17.97 -11.98 9.76
CA GLU A 69 -18.34 -13.40 9.73
C GLU A 69 -18.85 -13.87 11.12
N PRO A 70 -19.97 -14.59 11.23
CA PRO A 70 -20.76 -15.24 10.16
C PRO A 70 -22.00 -14.46 9.66
N PHE A 71 -22.19 -13.20 10.05
CA PHE A 71 -23.37 -12.42 9.66
C PHE A 71 -23.27 -11.89 8.22
N GLU A 72 -22.17 -11.24 7.88
CA GLU A 72 -21.89 -10.74 6.55
C GLU A 72 -20.39 -10.74 6.29
N TYR A 73 -19.98 -11.39 5.21
CA TYR A 73 -18.59 -11.50 4.84
C TYR A 73 -18.46 -11.85 3.36
N TYR A 74 -17.24 -11.72 2.85
CA TYR A 74 -16.89 -12.26 1.54
C TYR A 74 -16.38 -13.70 1.68
N ASP A 75 -17.06 -14.65 1.01
CA ASP A 75 -16.64 -16.05 1.02
C ASP A 75 -15.27 -16.25 0.32
N SER A 76 -14.77 -17.49 0.30
CA SER A 76 -13.52 -17.83 -0.41
C SER A 76 -13.52 -17.54 -1.92
N LYS A 77 -14.70 -17.29 -2.51
CA LYS A 77 -14.90 -16.89 -3.92
C LYS A 77 -15.27 -15.41 -4.05
N PHE A 78 -15.23 -14.66 -2.95
CA PHE A 78 -15.54 -13.24 -2.83
C PHE A 78 -16.94 -12.86 -3.25
N LYS A 79 -17.89 -13.72 -2.89
CA LYS A 79 -19.30 -13.37 -2.91
C LYS A 79 -19.72 -12.99 -1.51
N LEU A 80 -20.53 -11.96 -1.40
CA LEU A 80 -21.23 -11.65 -0.17
C LEU A 80 -22.07 -12.87 0.25
N ASP A 81 -21.78 -13.34 1.44
CA ASP A 81 -22.41 -14.47 2.09
C ASP A 81 -22.53 -14.21 3.60
N GLY A 82 -23.28 -15.05 4.29
CA GLY A 82 -23.56 -14.91 5.72
C GLY A 82 -25.04 -14.84 6.04
N PHE A 83 -25.36 -14.91 7.33
CA PHE A 83 -26.73 -14.94 7.83
C PHE A 83 -27.55 -13.71 7.41
N ASP A 84 -27.00 -12.50 7.59
CA ASP A 84 -27.71 -11.26 7.28
C ASP A 84 -27.90 -11.11 5.76
N ILE A 85 -26.89 -11.51 4.97
CA ILE A 85 -26.98 -11.54 3.50
C ILE A 85 -28.07 -12.51 3.04
N ALA A 86 -28.12 -13.71 3.60
CA ALA A 86 -29.10 -14.74 3.23
C ALA A 86 -30.52 -14.36 3.66
N LEU A 87 -30.68 -13.83 4.88
CA LEU A 87 -31.95 -13.34 5.39
C LEU A 87 -32.50 -12.22 4.50
N MET A 88 -31.65 -11.27 4.11
CA MET A 88 -32.11 -10.13 3.35
C MET A 88 -32.48 -10.51 1.91
N LYS A 89 -31.78 -11.48 1.29
CA LYS A 89 -32.20 -12.11 0.03
C LYS A 89 -33.58 -12.76 0.16
N ALA A 90 -33.82 -13.52 1.22
CA ALA A 90 -35.13 -14.15 1.47
C ALA A 90 -36.24 -13.11 1.67
N VAL A 91 -35.96 -12.00 2.37
CA VAL A 91 -36.88 -10.86 2.48
C VAL A 91 -37.19 -10.25 1.09
N GLY A 92 -36.17 -10.07 0.24
CA GLY A 92 -36.36 -9.58 -1.13
C GLY A 92 -37.24 -10.51 -1.97
N GLU A 93 -37.01 -11.82 -1.88
CA GLU A 93 -37.83 -12.84 -2.56
C GLU A 93 -39.30 -12.79 -2.13
N GLU A 94 -39.57 -12.70 -0.82
CA GLU A 94 -40.93 -12.57 -0.26
C GLU A 94 -41.60 -11.26 -0.68
N LEU A 95 -40.82 -10.17 -0.79
CA LEU A 95 -41.31 -8.87 -1.24
C LEU A 95 -41.41 -8.73 -2.77
N GLY A 96 -40.86 -9.67 -3.53
CA GLY A 96 -40.82 -9.62 -4.99
C GLY A 96 -39.88 -8.56 -5.56
N VAL A 97 -38.81 -8.21 -4.84
CA VAL A 97 -37.80 -7.21 -5.25
C VAL A 97 -36.40 -7.82 -5.26
N THR A 98 -35.54 -7.32 -6.14
CA THR A 98 -34.13 -7.73 -6.17
C THR A 98 -33.36 -6.98 -5.08
N ILE A 99 -32.51 -7.69 -4.33
CA ILE A 99 -31.61 -7.05 -3.37
C ILE A 99 -30.29 -6.71 -4.04
N GLU A 100 -29.88 -5.45 -3.93
CA GLU A 100 -28.55 -4.97 -4.28
C GLU A 100 -27.82 -4.61 -3.00
N PHE A 101 -26.71 -5.30 -2.71
CA PHE A 101 -25.91 -5.02 -1.52
C PHE A 101 -24.80 -4.02 -1.84
N ASN A 102 -24.64 -3.04 -0.97
CA ASN A 102 -23.58 -2.05 -1.01
C ASN A 102 -22.79 -2.15 0.30
N ASP A 103 -21.48 -2.36 0.20
CA ASP A 103 -20.60 -2.48 1.35
C ASP A 103 -20.14 -1.09 1.82
N PHE A 104 -20.12 -0.91 3.14
CA PHE A 104 -19.71 0.32 3.84
C PHE A 104 -18.96 -0.09 5.11
N ALA A 105 -18.12 0.80 5.64
CA ALA A 105 -17.73 0.67 7.04
C ALA A 105 -18.98 0.79 7.95
N PHE A 106 -19.05 -0.04 9.00
CA PHE A 106 -20.18 -0.11 9.93
C PHE A 106 -20.64 1.28 10.44
N GLU A 107 -19.71 2.13 10.88
CA GLU A 107 -20.01 3.48 11.39
C GLU A 107 -20.67 4.39 10.33
N GLY A 108 -20.45 4.13 9.04
CA GLY A 108 -21.01 4.90 7.92
C GLY A 108 -22.43 4.49 7.49
N LEU A 109 -22.99 3.39 8.01
CA LEU A 109 -24.29 2.88 7.56
C LEU A 109 -25.46 3.85 7.86
N ALA A 110 -25.45 4.48 9.04
CA ALA A 110 -26.49 5.44 9.41
C ALA A 110 -26.48 6.68 8.52
N ASP A 111 -25.28 7.17 8.20
CA ASP A 111 -25.08 8.30 7.28
C ASP A 111 -25.53 7.94 5.86
N ALA A 112 -25.20 6.74 5.39
CA ALA A 112 -25.64 6.24 4.08
C ALA A 112 -27.17 6.15 3.96
N LEU A 113 -27.87 5.72 5.02
CA LEU A 113 -29.34 5.76 5.11
C LEU A 113 -29.86 7.20 5.04
N GLN A 114 -29.29 8.11 5.82
CA GLN A 114 -29.71 9.51 5.87
C GLN A 114 -29.52 10.22 4.53
N LEU A 115 -28.43 9.91 3.82
CA LEU A 115 -28.11 10.45 2.50
C LEU A 115 -28.89 9.81 1.35
N GLY A 116 -29.58 8.68 1.58
CA GLY A 116 -30.28 7.94 0.53
C GLY A 116 -29.39 7.20 -0.45
N GLN A 117 -28.17 6.89 -0.03
CA GLN A 117 -27.29 5.97 -0.76
C GLN A 117 -27.84 4.55 -0.71
N ILE A 118 -28.47 4.18 0.41
CA ILE A 118 -29.12 2.89 0.64
C ILE A 118 -30.55 3.09 1.16
N ASP A 119 -31.39 2.07 0.95
CA ASP A 119 -32.79 2.06 1.35
C ASP A 119 -32.99 1.44 2.72
N THR A 120 -32.21 0.41 3.05
CA THR A 120 -32.15 -0.26 4.35
C THR A 120 -30.72 -0.70 4.67
N ALA A 121 -30.44 -1.07 5.92
CA ALA A 121 -29.16 -1.65 6.31
C ALA A 121 -29.35 -2.85 7.25
N ILE A 122 -28.50 -3.87 7.10
CA ILE A 122 -28.48 -5.08 7.94
C ILE A 122 -27.02 -5.54 8.11
N SER A 123 -26.53 -5.60 9.36
CA SER A 123 -25.16 -5.98 9.74
C SER A 123 -25.07 -6.18 11.26
N ALA A 124 -25.85 -7.11 11.82
CA ALA A 124 -26.01 -7.31 13.26
C ALA A 124 -26.32 -5.99 14.03
N ILE A 125 -27.16 -5.13 13.45
CA ILE A 125 -27.36 -3.77 13.97
C ILE A 125 -28.26 -3.80 15.20
N SER A 126 -27.67 -3.59 16.38
CA SER A 126 -28.42 -3.46 17.64
C SER A 126 -29.36 -2.26 17.65
N VAL A 127 -30.60 -2.48 18.11
CA VAL A 127 -31.56 -1.44 18.43
C VAL A 127 -31.16 -0.76 19.75
N THR A 128 -30.92 0.56 19.69
CA THR A 128 -30.69 1.39 20.88
C THR A 128 -31.55 2.66 20.81
N PRO A 129 -31.89 3.29 21.96
CA PRO A 129 -32.65 4.54 21.97
C PRO A 129 -31.99 5.67 21.17
N GLU A 130 -30.67 5.73 21.16
CA GLU A 130 -29.89 6.74 20.45
C GLU A 130 -30.02 6.58 18.94
N ARG A 131 -29.98 5.32 18.46
CA ARG A 131 -30.19 5.00 17.04
C ARG A 131 -31.65 5.22 16.64
N GLU A 132 -32.60 4.79 17.47
CA GLU A 132 -34.05 5.01 17.23
C GLU A 132 -34.44 6.48 17.14
N ALA A 133 -33.62 7.39 17.69
CA ALA A 133 -33.83 8.84 17.58
C ALA A 133 -33.50 9.39 16.18
N VAL A 134 -32.74 8.67 15.35
CA VAL A 134 -32.24 9.14 14.05
C VAL A 134 -32.54 8.21 12.87
N ILE A 135 -32.83 6.93 13.14
CA ILE A 135 -33.25 5.90 12.17
C ILE A 135 -34.41 5.07 12.74
N SER A 136 -35.15 4.37 11.87
CA SER A 136 -36.18 3.41 12.27
C SER A 136 -35.65 1.97 12.17
N PHE A 137 -36.32 1.02 12.83
CA PHE A 137 -35.94 -0.39 12.82
C PHE A 137 -37.13 -1.28 12.45
N SER A 138 -36.85 -2.43 11.83
CA SER A 138 -37.78 -3.53 11.70
C SER A 138 -38.09 -4.20 13.05
N ASP A 139 -38.94 -5.22 13.04
CA ASP A 139 -39.01 -6.16 14.16
C ASP A 139 -37.67 -6.90 14.31
N ILE A 140 -37.37 -7.30 15.56
CA ILE A 140 -36.11 -7.98 15.90
C ILE A 140 -36.05 -9.32 15.16
N TYR A 141 -34.99 -9.55 14.38
CA TYR A 141 -34.79 -10.82 13.67
C TYR A 141 -33.93 -11.80 14.46
N TYR A 142 -33.06 -11.31 15.34
CA TYR A 142 -32.17 -12.14 16.16
C TYR A 142 -31.81 -11.41 17.47
N ILE A 143 -31.63 -12.17 18.56
CA ILE A 143 -31.08 -11.66 19.82
C ILE A 143 -29.72 -12.31 20.06
N GLY A 144 -28.65 -11.52 19.94
CA GLY A 144 -27.28 -11.95 20.18
C GLY A 144 -26.85 -11.77 21.64
N ASP A 145 -25.72 -12.39 21.98
CA ASP A 145 -24.96 -12.12 23.20
C ASP A 145 -23.58 -11.57 22.80
N ASP A 146 -22.91 -10.87 23.71
CA ASP A 146 -21.55 -10.39 23.55
C ASP A 146 -20.50 -11.42 24.00
N ALA A 147 -19.25 -11.19 23.63
CA ALA A 147 -18.09 -11.98 24.03
C ALA A 147 -16.83 -11.12 24.16
N VAL A 148 -15.91 -11.58 25.00
CA VAL A 148 -14.57 -11.01 25.17
C VAL A 148 -13.52 -11.97 24.65
N LEU A 149 -12.80 -11.57 23.59
CA LEU A 149 -11.68 -12.30 23.03
C LEU A 149 -10.36 -11.84 23.63
N VAL A 150 -9.49 -12.80 23.94
CA VAL A 150 -8.08 -12.55 24.30
C VAL A 150 -7.14 -13.39 23.44
N ASN A 151 -5.85 -13.07 23.47
CA ASN A 151 -4.82 -13.92 22.85
C ASN A 151 -4.90 -15.35 23.42
N ALA A 152 -4.76 -16.38 22.58
CA ALA A 152 -4.82 -17.77 23.03
C ALA A 152 -3.77 -18.11 24.09
N ASN A 153 -2.62 -17.42 24.07
CA ASN A 153 -1.54 -17.57 25.05
C ASN A 153 -1.68 -16.67 26.29
N SER A 154 -2.78 -15.91 26.41
CA SER A 154 -3.04 -15.06 27.57
C SER A 154 -3.28 -15.90 28.83
N ASP A 155 -2.76 -15.44 29.96
CA ASP A 155 -3.03 -16.01 31.28
C ASP A 155 -4.45 -15.69 31.79
N LEU A 156 -5.16 -14.75 31.14
CA LEU A 156 -6.57 -14.49 31.40
C LEU A 156 -7.40 -15.71 31.01
N SER A 157 -8.15 -16.25 31.96
CA SER A 157 -9.01 -17.43 31.76
C SER A 157 -10.49 -17.10 31.77
N GLU A 158 -10.89 -16.07 32.51
CA GLU A 158 -12.27 -15.66 32.71
C GLU A 158 -12.31 -14.14 32.98
N ILE A 159 -13.37 -13.47 32.52
CA ILE A 159 -13.74 -12.09 32.84
C ILE A 159 -15.21 -12.10 33.22
N ASP A 160 -15.48 -12.01 34.51
CA ASP A 160 -16.84 -12.07 35.07
C ASP A 160 -17.40 -10.68 35.39
N THR A 161 -16.52 -9.72 35.69
CA THR A 161 -16.92 -8.37 36.05
C THR A 161 -16.17 -7.28 35.29
N PRO A 162 -16.82 -6.12 35.03
CA PRO A 162 -16.19 -4.97 34.40
C PRO A 162 -14.86 -4.51 35.03
N GLU A 163 -14.67 -4.69 36.33
CA GLU A 163 -13.47 -4.23 37.05
C GLU A 163 -12.20 -5.03 36.69
N GLU A 164 -12.37 -6.27 36.23
CA GLU A 164 -11.26 -7.15 35.85
C GLU A 164 -10.54 -6.68 34.59
N VAL A 165 -11.17 -5.78 33.81
CA VAL A 165 -10.57 -5.19 32.60
C VAL A 165 -9.74 -3.93 32.88
N SER A 166 -9.74 -3.40 34.11
CA SER A 166 -9.16 -2.09 34.47
C SER A 166 -7.69 -1.87 34.09
N THR A 167 -6.92 -2.96 33.92
CA THR A 167 -5.51 -2.91 33.52
C THR A 167 -5.25 -3.32 32.07
N LEU A 168 -6.29 -3.78 31.37
CA LEU A 168 -6.19 -4.30 30.01
C LEU A 168 -6.19 -3.16 29.00
N ARG A 169 -5.54 -3.39 27.85
CA ARG A 169 -5.74 -2.60 26.63
C ARG A 169 -6.88 -3.24 25.84
N VAL A 170 -7.98 -2.52 25.66
CA VAL A 170 -9.23 -3.04 25.09
C VAL A 170 -9.45 -2.48 23.69
N GLY A 171 -9.69 -3.37 22.73
CA GLY A 171 -10.10 -3.03 21.37
C GLY A 171 -11.62 -3.12 21.17
N VAL A 172 -12.19 -2.16 20.48
CA VAL A 172 -13.61 -2.13 20.04
C VAL A 172 -13.71 -1.56 18.63
N GLN A 173 -14.82 -1.83 17.92
CA GLN A 173 -15.06 -1.25 16.60
C GLN A 173 -15.87 0.05 16.73
N GLY A 174 -15.49 1.05 15.94
CA GLY A 174 -16.13 2.37 15.91
C GLY A 174 -17.61 2.28 15.57
N GLY A 175 -18.43 3.10 16.24
CA GLY A 175 -19.88 3.20 16.01
C GLY A 175 -20.71 2.03 16.55
N THR A 176 -20.07 1.07 17.23
CA THR A 176 -20.75 -0.10 17.81
C THR A 176 -21.27 0.17 19.22
N VAL A 177 -22.24 -0.64 19.65
CA VAL A 177 -22.71 -0.67 21.05
C VAL A 177 -21.61 -1.07 22.03
N TYR A 178 -20.57 -1.76 21.57
CA TYR A 178 -19.41 -2.15 22.37
C TYR A 178 -18.50 -0.98 22.68
N GLN A 179 -18.32 -0.07 21.72
CA GLN A 179 -17.65 1.20 21.99
C GLN A 179 -18.39 1.97 23.08
N ASN A 180 -19.70 2.19 22.91
CA ASN A 180 -20.51 2.90 23.89
C ASN A 180 -20.45 2.21 25.26
N TYR A 181 -20.54 0.87 25.30
CA TYR A 181 -20.45 0.13 26.56
C TYR A 181 -19.11 0.39 27.27
N VAL A 182 -17.99 0.30 26.55
CA VAL A 182 -16.65 0.56 27.09
C VAL A 182 -16.53 2.00 27.58
N GLU A 183 -16.99 2.96 26.79
CA GLU A 183 -16.95 4.38 27.16
C GLU A 183 -17.82 4.66 28.40
N ASP A 184 -19.11 4.33 28.36
CA ASP A 184 -20.09 4.69 29.40
C ASP A 184 -19.91 3.91 30.70
N ASN A 185 -19.52 2.62 30.62
CA ASN A 185 -19.49 1.73 31.79
C ASN A 185 -18.08 1.48 32.33
N LEU A 186 -17.03 1.66 31.52
CA LEU A 186 -15.65 1.43 31.95
C LEU A 186 -14.85 2.72 32.04
N VAL A 187 -14.91 3.59 31.03
CA VAL A 187 -14.11 4.82 31.00
C VAL A 187 -14.73 5.93 31.86
N GLU A 188 -15.99 6.31 31.62
CA GLU A 188 -16.64 7.39 32.37
C GLU A 188 -16.65 7.15 33.90
N PRO A 189 -16.88 5.92 34.40
CA PRO A 189 -16.80 5.63 35.82
C PRO A 189 -15.36 5.55 36.37
N GLY A 190 -14.34 5.62 35.50
CA GLY A 190 -12.93 5.59 35.87
C GLY A 190 -12.36 4.20 36.14
N ILE A 191 -13.00 3.14 35.64
CA ILE A 191 -12.55 1.75 35.77
C ILE A 191 -11.43 1.46 34.77
N LEU A 192 -11.57 1.93 33.53
CA LEU A 192 -10.60 1.76 32.45
C LEU A 192 -10.08 3.12 31.97
N PRO A 193 -8.75 3.35 31.90
CA PRO A 193 -8.22 4.59 31.34
C PRO A 193 -8.55 4.74 29.84
N GLN A 194 -8.90 5.95 29.39
CA GLN A 194 -9.20 6.20 27.98
C GLN A 194 -8.03 5.81 27.06
N GLU A 195 -6.79 6.02 27.51
CA GLU A 195 -5.57 5.65 26.76
C GLU A 195 -5.40 4.14 26.53
N ASN A 196 -6.14 3.31 27.28
CA ASN A 196 -6.16 1.87 27.12
C ASN A 196 -7.24 1.40 26.14
N VAL A 197 -8.09 2.29 25.62
CA VAL A 197 -9.13 1.95 24.64
C VAL A 197 -8.61 2.26 23.23
N SER A 198 -8.62 1.24 22.37
CA SER A 198 -8.30 1.38 20.95
C SER A 198 -9.56 1.16 20.12
N VAL A 199 -9.96 2.18 19.36
CA VAL A 199 -11.11 2.11 18.46
C VAL A 199 -10.61 1.77 17.06
N TYR A 200 -11.16 0.69 16.50
CA TYR A 200 -10.82 0.16 15.18
C TYR A 200 -11.94 0.43 14.19
N ALA A 201 -11.59 0.67 12.93
CA ALA A 201 -12.57 0.78 11.85
C ALA A 201 -13.12 -0.59 11.44
N ASP A 202 -12.25 -1.61 11.44
CA ASP A 202 -12.52 -2.99 11.02
C ASP A 202 -12.11 -3.94 12.15
N MET A 203 -12.96 -4.94 12.40
CA MET A 203 -12.73 -5.92 13.47
C MET A 203 -11.53 -6.83 13.18
N SER A 204 -11.23 -7.08 11.90
CA SER A 204 -10.07 -7.87 11.51
C SER A 204 -8.76 -7.23 11.99
N GLN A 205 -8.67 -5.89 12.03
CA GLN A 205 -7.52 -5.17 12.57
C GLN A 205 -7.38 -5.35 14.08
N ALA A 206 -8.48 -5.21 14.83
CA ALA A 206 -8.46 -5.41 16.28
C ALA A 206 -7.94 -6.81 16.63
N VAL A 207 -8.43 -7.85 15.94
CA VAL A 207 -7.99 -9.23 16.16
C VAL A 207 -6.52 -9.45 15.79
N ARG A 208 -6.01 -8.81 14.72
CA ARG A 208 -4.58 -8.88 14.38
C ARG A 208 -3.70 -8.29 15.47
N ASP A 209 -4.09 -7.15 16.04
CA ASP A 209 -3.36 -6.48 17.11
C ASP A 209 -3.43 -7.27 18.41
N LEU A 210 -4.57 -7.90 18.69
CA LEU A 210 -4.74 -8.86 19.80
C LEU A 210 -3.81 -10.07 19.67
N LYS A 211 -3.77 -10.70 18.48
CA LYS A 211 -2.87 -11.83 18.19
C LYS A 211 -1.39 -11.45 18.33
N ARG A 212 -1.03 -10.18 18.11
CA ARG A 212 0.33 -9.63 18.25
C ARG A 212 0.67 -9.12 19.65
N GLY A 213 -0.31 -9.00 20.54
CA GLY A 213 -0.13 -8.47 21.91
C GLY A 213 -0.04 -6.95 21.99
N PHE A 214 -0.51 -6.22 20.97
CA PHE A 214 -0.63 -4.76 21.02
C PHE A 214 -1.84 -4.30 21.85
N ILE A 215 -2.87 -5.14 21.93
CA ILE A 215 -3.99 -5.02 22.85
C ILE A 215 -4.17 -6.36 23.59
N ASP A 216 -4.89 -6.35 24.71
CA ASP A 216 -5.05 -7.50 25.61
C ASP A 216 -6.40 -8.19 25.46
N ALA A 217 -7.45 -7.43 25.10
CA ALA A 217 -8.81 -7.95 24.90
C ALA A 217 -9.54 -7.22 23.76
N VAL A 218 -10.50 -7.89 23.13
CA VAL A 218 -11.46 -7.32 22.17
C VAL A 218 -12.88 -7.68 22.60
N LEU A 219 -13.78 -6.70 22.63
CA LEU A 219 -15.21 -6.88 22.93
C LEU A 219 -16.02 -6.80 21.63
N LEU A 220 -16.84 -7.81 21.37
CA LEU A 220 -17.62 -7.99 20.13
C LEU A 220 -18.80 -8.97 20.34
N ASP A 221 -19.57 -9.26 19.29
CA ASP A 221 -20.66 -10.25 19.35
C ASP A 221 -20.12 -11.69 19.47
N ARG A 222 -20.88 -12.57 20.14
CA ARG A 222 -20.48 -13.94 20.43
C ARG A 222 -20.24 -14.79 19.19
N GLN A 223 -21.12 -14.74 18.18
CA GLN A 223 -20.98 -15.57 16.97
C GLN A 223 -19.68 -15.25 16.17
N PRO A 224 -19.34 -13.97 15.92
CA PRO A 224 -18.04 -13.60 15.39
C PRO A 224 -16.87 -14.04 16.27
N ALA A 225 -16.99 -13.91 17.60
CA ALA A 225 -15.96 -14.36 18.51
C ALA A 225 -15.71 -15.88 18.43
N GLU A 226 -16.77 -16.68 18.33
CA GLU A 226 -16.70 -18.14 18.16
C GLU A 226 -16.03 -18.52 16.83
N THR A 227 -16.34 -17.79 15.76
CA THR A 227 -15.71 -17.95 14.43
C THR A 227 -14.21 -17.67 14.51
N LEU A 228 -13.81 -16.53 15.06
CA LEU A 228 -12.41 -16.12 15.22
C LEU A 228 -11.62 -17.07 16.14
N GLN A 229 -12.27 -17.63 17.17
CA GLN A 229 -11.69 -18.65 18.02
C GLN A 229 -11.45 -19.95 17.25
N ALA A 230 -12.38 -20.38 16.40
CA ALA A 230 -12.24 -21.57 15.57
C ALA A 230 -11.12 -21.45 14.53
N GLU A 231 -10.87 -20.25 14.01
CA GLU A 231 -9.69 -19.95 13.17
C GLU A 231 -8.36 -20.09 13.94
N GLY A 232 -8.38 -19.83 15.24
CA GLY A 232 -7.26 -20.00 16.15
C GLY A 232 -6.43 -18.74 16.43
N GLY A 233 -5.57 -18.83 17.44
CA GLY A 233 -4.71 -17.73 17.92
C GLY A 233 -5.37 -16.80 18.95
N VAL A 234 -6.67 -16.91 19.16
CA VAL A 234 -7.45 -16.22 20.20
C VAL A 234 -8.32 -17.22 20.95
N LYS A 235 -8.86 -16.82 22.11
CA LYS A 235 -9.84 -17.58 22.90
C LYS A 235 -10.85 -16.62 23.53
N ILE A 236 -12.08 -17.09 23.75
CA ILE A 236 -13.12 -16.39 24.50
C ILE A 236 -12.88 -16.59 25.99
N VAL A 237 -13.00 -15.52 26.77
CA VAL A 237 -12.85 -15.54 28.25
C VAL A 237 -14.02 -14.88 28.98
N GLY A 238 -15.00 -14.34 28.27
CA GLY A 238 -16.23 -13.81 28.87
C GLY A 238 -17.32 -13.74 27.83
N ASP A 239 -18.57 -13.90 28.23
CA ASP A 239 -19.75 -13.78 27.36
C ASP A 239 -21.00 -13.36 28.17
N GLY A 240 -22.05 -12.98 27.44
CA GLY A 240 -23.40 -12.85 28.02
C GLY A 240 -23.58 -11.69 29.01
N LEU A 241 -22.71 -10.68 28.96
CA LEU A 241 -22.80 -9.48 29.78
C LEU A 241 -23.88 -8.53 29.24
N ASN A 242 -24.12 -8.54 27.92
CA ASN A 242 -25.04 -7.65 27.23
C ASN A 242 -25.80 -8.36 26.11
N LYS A 243 -27.13 -8.44 26.22
CA LYS A 243 -27.98 -8.94 25.12
C LYS A 243 -28.18 -7.88 24.05
N GLN A 244 -27.94 -8.26 22.81
CA GLN A 244 -28.11 -7.41 21.64
C GLN A 244 -29.37 -7.77 20.89
N ARG A 245 -30.20 -6.76 20.55
CA ARG A 245 -31.43 -6.96 19.79
C ARG A 245 -31.20 -6.46 18.37
N TYR A 246 -30.99 -7.35 17.40
CA TYR A 246 -30.71 -6.94 16.02
C TYR A 246 -31.97 -6.76 15.19
N ALA A 247 -31.98 -5.69 14.40
CA ALA A 247 -33.05 -5.37 13.47
C ALA A 247 -32.49 -4.76 12.18
N ILE A 248 -33.29 -4.79 11.12
CA ILE A 248 -32.98 -4.09 9.86
C ILE A 248 -33.21 -2.60 10.11
N ALA A 249 -32.20 -1.78 9.83
CA ALA A 249 -32.27 -0.32 9.95
C ALA A 249 -32.89 0.29 8.68
N LEU A 250 -33.69 1.34 8.86
CA LEU A 250 -34.38 2.08 7.80
C LEU A 250 -34.30 3.59 8.07
N PRO A 251 -34.47 4.45 7.05
CA PRO A 251 -34.66 5.87 7.27
C PRO A 251 -35.88 6.14 8.15
N GLN A 252 -35.83 7.23 8.93
CA GLN A 252 -36.97 7.68 9.73
C GLN A 252 -38.23 7.87 8.89
N ASP A 253 -39.38 7.73 9.54
CA ASP A 253 -40.70 7.97 8.97
C ASP A 253 -41.12 7.07 7.78
N GLN A 254 -40.35 6.04 7.42
CA GLN A 254 -40.67 5.09 6.32
C GLN A 254 -41.61 3.96 6.76
N THR A 255 -42.77 4.32 7.31
CA THR A 255 -43.76 3.36 7.86
C THR A 255 -44.23 2.30 6.84
N PRO A 256 -44.53 2.62 5.56
CA PRO A 256 -44.93 1.61 4.58
C PRO A 256 -43.85 0.55 4.34
N LEU A 257 -42.59 0.97 4.20
CA LEU A 257 -41.45 0.07 4.00
C LEU A 257 -41.22 -0.82 5.22
N ARG A 258 -41.21 -0.23 6.42
CA ARG A 258 -41.08 -0.99 7.68
C ARG A 258 -42.16 -2.05 7.81
N ARG A 259 -43.42 -1.72 7.48
CA ARG A 259 -44.53 -2.70 7.53
C ARG A 259 -44.31 -3.85 6.54
N ALA A 260 -43.88 -3.54 5.32
CA ALA A 260 -43.61 -4.57 4.31
C ALA A 260 -42.50 -5.53 4.78
N ILE A 261 -41.38 -5.00 5.29
CA ILE A 261 -40.28 -5.79 5.81
C ILE A 261 -40.70 -6.64 7.02
N ASN A 262 -41.43 -6.06 7.99
CA ASN A 262 -41.91 -6.81 9.15
C ASN A 262 -42.84 -7.96 8.74
N GLN A 263 -43.74 -7.72 7.78
CA GLN A 263 -44.61 -8.77 7.27
C GLN A 263 -43.81 -9.91 6.60
N ALA A 264 -42.77 -9.57 5.82
CA ALA A 264 -41.89 -10.57 5.23
C ALA A 264 -41.11 -11.36 6.29
N LEU A 265 -40.55 -10.68 7.29
CA LEU A 265 -39.87 -11.33 8.42
C LEU A 265 -40.81 -12.28 9.19
N ASP A 266 -42.07 -11.88 9.41
CA ASP A 266 -43.05 -12.73 10.09
C ASP A 266 -43.37 -13.99 9.28
N THR A 267 -43.53 -13.88 7.96
CA THR A 267 -43.69 -15.04 7.07
C THR A 267 -42.47 -15.96 7.17
N LEU A 268 -41.26 -15.42 6.99
CA LEU A 268 -40.00 -16.19 6.99
C LEU A 268 -39.74 -16.89 8.33
N LYS A 269 -40.08 -16.24 9.45
CA LYS A 269 -40.02 -16.85 10.79
C LYS A 269 -41.03 -17.98 10.94
N THR A 270 -42.26 -17.76 10.50
CA THR A 270 -43.35 -18.75 10.59
C THR A 270 -43.05 -19.99 9.74
N ASP A 271 -42.46 -19.80 8.57
CA ASP A 271 -42.10 -20.86 7.64
C ASP A 271 -40.80 -21.60 8.03
N GLY A 272 -40.12 -21.16 9.09
CA GLY A 272 -38.89 -21.77 9.60
C GLY A 272 -37.62 -21.35 8.87
N VAL A 273 -37.72 -20.50 7.84
CA VAL A 273 -36.58 -20.06 7.02
C VAL A 273 -35.52 -19.36 7.87
N VAL A 274 -35.91 -18.46 8.78
CA VAL A 274 -34.96 -17.78 9.67
C VAL A 274 -34.23 -18.78 10.57
N ALA A 275 -34.93 -19.81 11.04
CA ALA A 275 -34.34 -20.83 11.90
C ALA A 275 -33.35 -21.71 11.12
N ASP A 276 -33.69 -22.10 9.90
CA ASP A 276 -32.80 -22.87 9.02
C ASP A 276 -31.53 -22.07 8.68
N LEU A 277 -31.67 -20.78 8.36
CA LEU A 277 -30.53 -19.90 8.08
C LEU A 277 -29.63 -19.72 9.30
N ALA A 278 -30.19 -19.50 10.49
CA ALA A 278 -29.40 -19.36 11.71
C ALA A 278 -28.72 -20.68 12.10
N LYS A 279 -29.35 -21.83 11.80
CA LYS A 279 -28.68 -23.13 11.96
C LYS A 279 -27.52 -23.29 11.00
N GLU A 280 -27.70 -22.91 9.74
CA GLU A 280 -26.69 -23.01 8.69
C GLU A 280 -25.49 -22.10 8.96
N TYR A 281 -25.73 -20.83 9.27
CA TYR A 281 -24.68 -19.80 9.36
C TYR A 281 -24.18 -19.56 10.78
N LEU A 282 -25.07 -19.56 11.78
CA LEU A 282 -24.73 -19.23 13.17
C LEU A 282 -24.53 -20.48 14.04
N ASN A 283 -24.77 -21.68 13.49
CA ASN A 283 -24.76 -22.95 14.20
C ASN A 283 -25.71 -23.00 15.42
N LEU A 284 -26.80 -22.23 15.38
CA LEU A 284 -27.80 -22.15 16.44
C LEU A 284 -28.99 -23.07 16.15
N ASP A 285 -29.47 -23.80 17.16
CA ASP A 285 -30.72 -24.55 17.01
C ASP A 285 -31.93 -23.62 17.09
N PRO A 286 -33.10 -24.01 16.53
CA PRO A 286 -34.30 -23.17 16.55
C PRO A 286 -34.73 -22.71 17.95
N GLU A 287 -34.46 -23.51 18.98
CA GLU A 287 -34.70 -23.15 20.39
C GLU A 287 -33.78 -22.03 20.93
N ASP A 288 -32.62 -21.84 20.32
CA ASP A 288 -31.62 -20.83 20.71
C ASP A 288 -31.84 -19.48 20.01
N ILE A 289 -32.73 -19.44 19.02
CA ILE A 289 -33.10 -18.23 18.30
C ILE A 289 -34.31 -17.59 18.99
N VAL A 290 -34.08 -16.49 19.69
CA VAL A 290 -35.17 -15.65 20.23
C VAL A 290 -35.55 -14.64 19.13
N PRO A 291 -36.85 -14.46 18.75
CA PRO A 291 -38.01 -14.49 19.64
C PRO A 291 -39.19 -15.41 19.23
N ILE A 292 -39.73 -16.17 20.20
CA ILE A 292 -41.11 -16.67 20.17
C ILE A 292 -42.04 -15.44 20.20
N PRO A 293 -43.10 -15.36 19.35
CA PRO A 293 -43.71 -14.11 18.94
C PRO A 293 -44.31 -13.32 20.09
N THR A 294 -44.10 -12.00 20.09
CA THR A 294 -45.05 -11.07 20.71
C THR A 294 -45.61 -10.21 19.59
N PRO A 295 -46.93 -10.22 19.34
CA PRO A 295 -47.53 -9.26 18.43
C PRO A 295 -47.27 -7.85 18.98
N THR A 296 -46.58 -7.01 18.19
CA THR A 296 -46.45 -5.58 18.48
C THR A 296 -47.85 -4.99 18.56
N PRO A 297 -48.32 -4.46 19.71
CA PRO A 297 -49.56 -3.72 19.73
C PRO A 297 -49.41 -2.49 18.83
N GLU A 298 -50.37 -2.31 17.94
CA GLU A 298 -50.54 -1.08 17.17
C GLU A 298 -50.44 0.12 18.15
N PRO A 299 -49.66 1.18 17.83
CA PRO A 299 -49.39 2.23 18.78
C PRO A 299 -50.70 2.90 19.20
N THR A 300 -51.10 2.67 20.45
CA THR A 300 -52.12 3.49 21.10
C THR A 300 -51.52 4.88 21.26
N GLN A 301 -52.24 5.91 20.80
CA GLN A 301 -51.84 7.32 20.83
C GLN A 301 -51.05 7.66 22.10
N ALA A 302 -49.80 8.05 21.92
CA ALA A 302 -48.96 8.56 23.00
C ALA A 302 -49.63 9.79 23.64
N PRO A 303 -49.52 9.98 24.97
CA PRO A 303 -49.88 11.25 25.60
C PRO A 303 -49.08 12.38 24.94
N GLU A 304 -49.69 13.55 24.75
CA GLU A 304 -48.99 14.74 24.26
C GLU A 304 -47.68 14.94 25.04
N ALA A 305 -46.56 14.72 24.35
CA ALA A 305 -45.24 15.05 24.86
C ALA A 305 -45.19 16.56 25.15
N PRO A 306 -44.53 16.99 26.25
CA PRO A 306 -44.31 18.41 26.47
C PRO A 306 -43.59 18.97 25.24
N THR A 307 -44.08 20.09 24.73
CA THR A 307 -43.59 20.76 23.51
C THR A 307 -42.07 20.83 23.55
N ALA A 308 -41.42 19.91 22.84
CA ALA A 308 -39.99 19.96 22.61
C ALA A 308 -39.73 21.28 21.88
N THR A 309 -38.97 22.14 22.54
CA THR A 309 -38.36 23.27 21.87
C THR A 309 -37.55 22.68 20.71
N PRO A 310 -37.70 23.16 19.46
CA PRO A 310 -36.93 22.61 18.35
C PRO A 310 -35.46 22.74 18.71
N ARG A 311 -34.80 21.60 18.95
CA ARG A 311 -33.35 21.55 19.00
C ARG A 311 -32.90 22.06 17.63
N PRO A 312 -31.99 23.06 17.57
CA PRO A 312 -31.47 23.51 16.29
C PRO A 312 -30.96 22.27 15.53
N PRO A 313 -31.22 22.16 14.21
CA PRO A 313 -30.65 21.08 13.42
C PRO A 313 -29.15 21.08 13.71
N VAL A 314 -28.61 19.92 14.09
CA VAL A 314 -27.17 19.78 14.21
C VAL A 314 -26.65 19.96 12.79
N THR A 315 -26.18 21.16 12.48
CA THR A 315 -25.53 21.51 11.22
C THR A 315 -24.12 20.94 11.23
N THR A 316 -24.02 19.62 11.39
CA THR A 316 -22.83 18.84 11.09
C THR A 316 -23.00 18.33 9.68
N CYS A 317 -22.02 18.64 8.83
CA CYS A 317 -22.00 18.05 7.51
C CYS A 317 -21.83 16.52 7.65
N VAL A 318 -22.45 15.78 6.75
CA VAL A 318 -22.45 14.32 6.69
C VAL A 318 -21.48 13.91 5.59
N ASN A 319 -20.52 13.05 5.89
CA ASN A 319 -19.58 12.55 4.90
C ASN A 319 -20.25 11.44 4.08
N GLY A 320 -20.02 11.42 2.77
CA GLY A 320 -20.60 10.39 1.93
C GLY A 320 -19.85 10.29 0.62
N MET A 321 -19.42 9.08 0.28
CA MET A 321 -18.80 8.74 -1.00
C MET A 321 -19.63 7.66 -1.68
N ALA A 322 -19.88 7.83 -2.97
CA ALA A 322 -20.49 6.81 -3.82
C ALA A 322 -19.50 6.40 -4.91
N TRP A 323 -19.38 5.11 -5.17
CA TRP A 323 -18.66 4.59 -6.32
C TRP A 323 -19.39 5.00 -7.61
N VAL A 324 -18.62 5.30 -8.66
CA VAL A 324 -19.16 5.67 -9.97
C VAL A 324 -18.66 4.71 -11.05
N ALA A 325 -17.35 4.48 -11.13
CA ALA A 325 -16.77 3.59 -12.13
C ALA A 325 -15.32 3.19 -11.80
N ASP A 326 -14.92 2.01 -12.29
CA ASP A 326 -13.51 1.69 -12.49
C ASP A 326 -12.96 2.42 -13.72
N LEU A 327 -11.85 3.14 -13.56
CA LEU A 327 -11.18 3.83 -14.67
C LEU A 327 -10.06 2.98 -15.30
N THR A 328 -9.51 2.06 -14.52
CA THR A 328 -8.46 1.11 -14.94
C THR A 328 -8.70 -0.22 -14.26
N PHE A 329 -8.25 -1.34 -14.87
CA PHE A 329 -8.34 -2.68 -14.28
C PHE A 329 -9.74 -3.01 -13.76
N ASP A 330 -10.77 -2.75 -14.59
CA ASP A 330 -12.12 -3.22 -14.33
C ASP A 330 -12.09 -4.74 -14.16
N ASP A 331 -12.43 -5.20 -12.96
CA ASP A 331 -12.44 -6.60 -12.57
C ASP A 331 -13.86 -7.21 -12.65
N ASN A 332 -14.79 -6.46 -13.26
CA ASN A 332 -16.19 -6.78 -13.42
C ASN A 332 -16.84 -7.12 -12.07
N ASN A 333 -16.71 -6.20 -11.12
CA ASN A 333 -17.13 -6.39 -9.74
C ASN A 333 -16.56 -7.71 -9.16
N MET A 334 -15.24 -7.86 -9.27
CA MET A 334 -14.47 -9.01 -8.79
C MET A 334 -14.76 -10.38 -9.45
N THR A 335 -15.66 -10.45 -10.44
CA THR A 335 -16.01 -11.72 -11.11
C THR A 335 -15.01 -12.13 -12.19
N SER A 336 -14.20 -11.20 -12.69
CA SER A 336 -13.23 -11.44 -13.75
C SER A 336 -11.94 -10.65 -13.50
N PRO A 337 -11.20 -10.95 -12.41
CA PRO A 337 -10.02 -10.19 -12.05
C PRO A 337 -8.93 -10.29 -13.13
N PRO A 338 -8.35 -9.16 -13.59
CA PRO A 338 -7.29 -9.16 -14.58
C PRO A 338 -6.08 -9.97 -14.11
N VAL A 339 -5.45 -10.65 -15.06
CA VAL A 339 -4.23 -11.44 -14.78
C VAL A 339 -3.02 -10.51 -14.80
N ILE A 340 -2.35 -10.38 -13.65
CA ILE A 340 -1.15 -9.55 -13.51
C ILE A 340 0.04 -10.45 -13.15
N PRO A 341 1.14 -10.41 -13.93
CA PRO A 341 2.36 -11.13 -13.62
C PRO A 341 2.88 -10.89 -12.19
N PRO A 342 3.47 -11.91 -11.54
CA PRO A 342 3.99 -11.79 -10.19
C PRO A 342 5.01 -10.65 -10.08
N GLY A 343 4.87 -9.78 -9.07
CA GLY A 343 5.77 -8.64 -8.83
C GLY A 343 5.61 -7.45 -9.78
N GLN A 344 4.68 -7.51 -10.74
CA GLN A 344 4.45 -6.39 -11.66
C GLN A 344 3.72 -5.24 -10.96
N SER A 345 4.25 -4.03 -11.10
CA SER A 345 3.58 -2.80 -10.71
C SER A 345 2.43 -2.45 -11.66
N PHE A 346 1.34 -1.94 -11.10
CA PHE A 346 0.18 -1.45 -11.84
C PHE A 346 -0.51 -0.32 -11.06
N THR A 347 -1.26 0.53 -11.75
CA THR A 347 -2.02 1.62 -11.11
C THR A 347 -3.50 1.32 -11.23
N LYS A 348 -4.21 1.32 -10.10
CA LYS A 348 -5.66 1.19 -10.05
C LYS A 348 -6.28 2.55 -9.79
N SER A 349 -7.21 2.93 -10.65
CA SER A 349 -7.93 4.19 -10.58
C SER A 349 -9.44 3.97 -10.57
N TRP A 350 -10.14 4.74 -9.73
CA TRP A 350 -11.59 4.74 -9.60
C TRP A 350 -12.12 6.16 -9.72
N ARG A 351 -13.30 6.31 -10.31
CA ARG A 351 -14.11 7.50 -10.20
C ARG A 351 -15.11 7.31 -9.07
N VAL A 352 -15.16 8.29 -8.18
CA VAL A 352 -16.13 8.38 -7.10
C VAL A 352 -16.88 9.70 -7.18
N ARG A 353 -17.97 9.81 -6.44
CA ARG A 353 -18.73 11.05 -6.26
C ARG A 353 -18.84 11.37 -4.77
N ASN A 354 -18.69 12.64 -4.44
CA ASN A 354 -19.07 13.14 -3.12
C ASN A 354 -20.60 13.15 -3.02
N SER A 355 -21.16 12.10 -2.41
CA SER A 355 -22.60 11.95 -2.14
C SER A 355 -23.02 12.55 -0.81
N GLY A 356 -22.07 13.00 0.01
CA GLY A 356 -22.32 13.65 1.29
C GLY A 356 -22.68 15.13 1.17
N THR A 357 -22.70 15.81 2.31
CA THR A 357 -22.92 17.25 2.43
C THR A 357 -21.65 18.01 2.85
N CYS A 358 -20.59 17.29 3.26
CA CYS A 358 -19.27 17.87 3.51
C CYS A 358 -18.50 18.11 2.20
N THR A 359 -17.75 19.20 2.10
CA THR A 359 -16.71 19.35 1.06
C THR A 359 -15.46 18.61 1.49
N TRP A 360 -14.92 17.73 0.65
CA TRP A 360 -13.65 17.07 0.94
C TRP A 360 -12.48 17.98 0.58
N ASP A 361 -11.41 17.92 1.36
CA ASP A 361 -10.14 18.57 1.10
C ASP A 361 -8.97 17.62 1.37
N SER A 362 -7.72 18.10 1.35
CA SER A 362 -6.53 17.26 1.54
C SER A 362 -6.39 16.57 2.90
N SER A 363 -7.27 16.86 3.87
CA SER A 363 -7.34 16.11 5.13
C SER A 363 -8.17 14.83 5.03
N TYR A 364 -8.89 14.62 3.92
CA TYR A 364 -9.59 13.38 3.60
C TYR A 364 -8.68 12.44 2.79
N VAL A 365 -8.69 11.16 3.15
CA VAL A 365 -7.81 10.16 2.53
C VAL A 365 -8.58 8.91 2.11
N LEU A 366 -8.28 8.37 0.94
CA LEU A 366 -8.64 7.01 0.58
C LEU A 366 -7.55 6.07 1.12
N ALA A 367 -7.92 5.11 1.96
CA ALA A 367 -6.97 4.19 2.59
C ALA A 367 -7.36 2.73 2.35
N TYR A 368 -6.35 1.86 2.31
CA TYR A 368 -6.59 0.42 2.35
C TYR A 368 -7.29 0.08 3.67
N ASP A 369 -8.35 -0.72 3.56
CA ASP A 369 -9.15 -1.11 4.71
C ASP A 369 -8.85 -2.57 5.08
N HIS A 370 -9.33 -3.50 4.27
CA HIS A 370 -9.09 -4.93 4.44
C HIS A 370 -8.94 -5.63 3.08
N GLY A 371 -8.77 -6.95 3.12
CA GLY A 371 -8.58 -7.75 1.92
C GLY A 371 -8.44 -9.21 2.25
N ASN A 372 -8.55 -10.05 1.22
CA ASN A 372 -8.70 -11.48 1.39
C ASN A 372 -7.52 -12.21 2.02
N VAL A 373 -6.33 -11.62 1.90
CA VAL A 373 -5.10 -12.07 2.53
C VAL A 373 -4.28 -10.83 2.89
N PRO A 374 -3.34 -10.90 3.84
CA PRO A 374 -2.51 -9.74 4.20
C PRO A 374 -1.78 -9.08 3.01
N ALA A 375 -1.44 -9.87 1.99
CA ALA A 375 -0.79 -9.38 0.77
C ALA A 375 -1.73 -8.64 -0.21
N ALA A 376 -3.04 -8.65 0.02
CA ALA A 376 -4.04 -8.00 -0.82
C ALA A 376 -3.95 -6.46 -0.82
N ARG A 377 -3.26 -5.88 0.16
CA ARG A 377 -2.86 -4.46 0.15
C ARG A 377 -1.97 -4.12 -1.04
N MET A 378 -1.23 -5.09 -1.58
CA MET A 378 -0.41 -4.94 -2.78
C MET A 378 0.57 -3.75 -2.71
N GLY A 379 1.06 -3.44 -1.51
CA GLY A 379 1.97 -2.31 -1.25
C GLY A 379 1.32 -0.93 -1.29
N GLY A 380 0.01 -0.84 -1.50
CA GLY A 380 -0.72 0.42 -1.62
C GLY A 380 -0.60 1.32 -0.40
N GLN A 381 -0.47 2.62 -0.64
CA GLN A 381 -0.42 3.66 0.39
C GLN A 381 -1.71 4.49 0.38
N PRO A 382 -2.12 5.07 1.52
CA PRO A 382 -3.22 6.02 1.55
C PRO A 382 -3.01 7.18 0.57
N VAL A 383 -4.08 7.63 -0.08
CA VAL A 383 -4.07 8.71 -1.07
C VAL A 383 -4.97 9.85 -0.58
N ALA A 384 -4.38 10.99 -0.27
CA ALA A 384 -5.11 12.19 0.13
C ALA A 384 -5.80 12.84 -1.09
N VAL A 385 -7.00 13.39 -0.86
CA VAL A 385 -7.69 14.22 -1.84
C VAL A 385 -6.80 15.41 -2.22
N GLN A 386 -6.72 15.72 -3.51
CA GLN A 386 -5.99 16.87 -4.01
C GLN A 386 -6.97 18.00 -4.33
N GLY A 387 -6.78 19.16 -3.69
CA GLY A 387 -7.70 20.29 -3.80
C GLY A 387 -8.96 20.07 -2.98
N THR A 388 -10.11 20.51 -3.51
CA THR A 388 -11.41 20.36 -2.83
C THR A 388 -12.43 19.68 -3.74
N VAL A 389 -13.27 18.81 -3.18
CA VAL A 389 -14.37 18.13 -3.90
C VAL A 389 -15.68 18.49 -3.22
N ALA A 390 -16.45 19.37 -3.85
CA ALA A 390 -17.74 19.81 -3.30
C ALA A 390 -18.81 18.70 -3.41
N PRO A 391 -19.87 18.74 -2.57
CA PRO A 391 -21.02 17.85 -2.70
C PRO A 391 -21.54 17.76 -4.14
N GLY A 392 -21.80 16.54 -4.59
CA GLY A 392 -22.23 16.20 -5.95
C GLY A 392 -21.10 16.12 -7.00
N GLN A 393 -19.89 16.59 -6.70
CA GLN A 393 -18.77 16.51 -7.65
C GLN A 393 -18.16 15.10 -7.71
N THR A 394 -17.64 14.74 -8.87
CA THR A 394 -16.85 13.52 -9.07
C THR A 394 -15.37 13.78 -8.84
N TYR A 395 -14.66 12.75 -8.40
CA TYR A 395 -13.22 12.77 -8.17
C TYR A 395 -12.60 11.42 -8.56
N ASP A 396 -11.38 11.47 -9.11
CA ASP A 396 -10.68 10.29 -9.58
C ASP A 396 -9.51 9.97 -8.63
N PHE A 397 -9.61 8.86 -7.90
CA PHE A 397 -8.51 8.33 -7.11
C PHE A 397 -7.61 7.44 -7.95
N SER A 398 -6.31 7.43 -7.68
CA SER A 398 -5.34 6.52 -8.29
C SER A 398 -4.34 6.02 -7.26
N VAL A 399 -4.21 4.71 -7.14
CA VAL A 399 -3.29 4.04 -6.21
C VAL A 399 -2.30 3.19 -7.01
N ASN A 400 -1.02 3.33 -6.70
CA ASN A 400 0.04 2.47 -7.24
C ASN A 400 0.14 1.19 -6.42
N LEU A 401 0.06 0.05 -7.10
CA LEU A 401 0.02 -1.29 -6.52
C LEU A 401 1.08 -2.19 -7.15
N VAL A 402 1.45 -3.25 -6.45
CA VAL A 402 2.38 -4.29 -6.91
C VAL A 402 1.73 -5.65 -6.72
N ALA A 403 1.57 -6.38 -7.82
CA ALA A 403 1.02 -7.73 -7.78
C ALA A 403 1.89 -8.64 -6.90
N PRO A 404 1.32 -9.38 -5.93
CA PRO A 404 2.11 -10.24 -5.07
C PRO A 404 2.83 -11.34 -5.87
N THR A 405 3.92 -11.87 -5.33
CA THR A 405 4.74 -12.87 -6.04
C THR A 405 4.17 -14.28 -5.93
N THR A 406 3.36 -14.55 -4.92
CA THR A 406 2.70 -15.84 -4.73
C THR A 406 1.51 -15.95 -5.69
N PRO A 407 1.39 -17.03 -6.47
CA PRO A 407 0.22 -17.26 -7.31
C PRO A 407 -1.06 -17.28 -6.49
N GLY A 408 -2.11 -16.63 -6.99
CA GLY A 408 -3.37 -16.53 -6.26
C GLY A 408 -4.29 -15.46 -6.82
N VAL A 409 -5.46 -15.34 -6.21
CA VAL A 409 -6.36 -14.22 -6.40
C VAL A 409 -6.19 -13.28 -5.21
N TYR A 410 -6.02 -12.00 -5.49
CA TYR A 410 -5.85 -10.95 -4.48
C TYR A 410 -6.95 -9.93 -4.68
N GLN A 411 -7.60 -9.57 -3.58
CA GLN A 411 -8.69 -8.63 -3.56
C GLN A 411 -8.54 -7.72 -2.35
N GLY A 412 -8.32 -6.44 -2.64
CA GLY A 412 -8.14 -5.40 -1.62
C GLY A 412 -9.28 -4.40 -1.66
N PHE A 413 -9.77 -4.03 -0.49
CA PHE A 413 -10.83 -3.07 -0.26
C PHE A 413 -10.27 -1.76 0.28
N TRP A 414 -10.87 -0.66 -0.11
CA TRP A 414 -10.42 0.70 0.15
C TRP A 414 -11.61 1.55 0.58
N GLN A 415 -11.36 2.36 1.61
CA GLN A 415 -12.39 3.16 2.27
C GLN A 415 -11.92 4.61 2.40
N MET A 416 -12.84 5.55 2.18
CA MET A 416 -12.59 6.96 2.49
C MET A 416 -12.56 7.16 4.00
N ARG A 417 -11.63 7.98 4.47
CA ARG A 417 -11.47 8.37 5.88
C ARG A 417 -11.53 9.87 6.03
N SER A 418 -12.25 10.32 7.05
CA SER A 418 -12.38 11.73 7.42
C SER A 418 -11.08 12.25 8.05
N PRO A 419 -10.97 13.56 8.32
CA PRO A 419 -9.82 14.12 9.03
C PRO A 419 -9.64 13.56 10.45
N GLN A 420 -10.72 13.04 11.03
CA GLN A 420 -10.73 12.33 12.31
C GLN A 420 -10.43 10.83 12.16
N ASN A 421 -10.03 10.39 10.96
CA ASN A 421 -9.76 9.00 10.59
C ASN A 421 -10.99 8.07 10.62
N VAL A 422 -12.20 8.64 10.69
CA VAL A 422 -13.48 7.91 10.68
C VAL A 422 -13.78 7.44 9.25
N PRO A 423 -14.00 6.14 9.02
CA PRO A 423 -14.33 5.63 7.69
C PRO A 423 -15.75 6.05 7.27
N PHE A 424 -15.99 6.33 5.98
CA PHE A 424 -17.31 6.69 5.47
C PHE A 424 -17.48 6.40 3.98
N GLY A 425 -18.73 6.31 3.52
CA GLY A 425 -19.10 6.06 2.12
C GLY A 425 -18.93 4.61 1.69
N GLU A 426 -19.23 4.32 0.43
CA GLU A 426 -19.14 2.97 -0.13
C GLU A 426 -17.70 2.44 -0.12
N THR A 427 -17.52 1.15 0.15
CA THR A 427 -16.24 0.47 -0.02
C THR A 427 -15.95 0.29 -1.51
N ILE A 428 -14.73 0.61 -1.96
CA ILE A 428 -14.27 0.33 -3.34
C ILE A 428 -13.18 -0.73 -3.34
N TRP A 429 -13.01 -1.45 -4.46
CA TRP A 429 -12.17 -2.66 -4.46
C TRP A 429 -11.25 -2.77 -5.68
N VAL A 430 -10.27 -3.64 -5.54
CA VAL A 430 -9.38 -4.09 -6.63
C VAL A 430 -9.13 -5.58 -6.53
N GLY A 431 -9.51 -6.32 -7.58
CA GLY A 431 -9.22 -7.74 -7.75
C GLY A 431 -8.16 -7.99 -8.83
N ILE A 432 -7.17 -8.84 -8.55
CA ILE A 432 -6.20 -9.31 -9.54
C ILE A 432 -5.98 -10.82 -9.41
N ARG A 433 -5.57 -11.45 -10.50
CA ARG A 433 -5.08 -12.83 -10.50
C ARG A 433 -3.60 -12.88 -10.82
N VAL A 434 -2.81 -13.37 -9.89
CA VAL A 434 -1.39 -13.68 -10.11
C VAL A 434 -1.30 -15.13 -10.60
N PRO A 435 -0.85 -15.36 -11.86
CA PRO A 435 -0.77 -16.70 -12.41
C PRO A 435 0.34 -17.50 -11.74
N ALA A 436 0.15 -18.82 -11.66
CA ALA A 436 1.25 -19.70 -11.33
C ALA A 436 2.39 -19.50 -12.35
N PRO A 437 3.67 -19.53 -11.93
CA PRO A 437 4.77 -19.58 -12.88
C PRO A 437 4.52 -20.76 -13.82
N PRO A 438 4.76 -20.59 -15.13
CA PRO A 438 4.54 -21.67 -16.08
C PRO A 438 5.31 -22.90 -15.59
N GLN A 439 4.59 -23.99 -15.34
CA GLN A 439 5.21 -25.27 -15.02
C GLN A 439 6.17 -25.57 -16.17
N PRO A 440 7.45 -25.96 -15.90
CA PRO A 440 8.40 -26.19 -16.96
C PRO A 440 7.82 -27.24 -17.91
N THR A 441 7.44 -26.80 -19.11
CA THR A 441 7.14 -27.70 -20.21
C THR A 441 8.43 -28.47 -20.42
N VAL A 442 8.39 -29.79 -20.24
CA VAL A 442 9.54 -30.65 -20.50
C VAL A 442 9.98 -30.35 -21.93
N ALA A 443 11.12 -29.66 -22.07
CA ALA A 443 11.69 -29.39 -23.39
C ALA A 443 11.91 -30.75 -24.07
N PRO A 444 11.68 -30.88 -25.39
CA PRO A 444 11.98 -32.12 -26.08
C PRO A 444 13.43 -32.49 -25.74
N THR A 445 13.61 -33.68 -25.18
CA THR A 445 14.92 -34.25 -24.86
C THR A 445 15.75 -34.22 -26.14
N GLN A 446 16.60 -33.20 -26.29
CA GLN A 446 17.58 -33.19 -27.36
C GLN A 446 18.52 -34.37 -27.10
N THR A 447 18.69 -35.21 -28.13
CA THR A 447 19.60 -36.35 -28.08
C THR A 447 20.97 -35.90 -27.55
N PRO A 448 21.48 -36.51 -26.46
CA PRO A 448 22.78 -36.13 -25.92
C PRO A 448 23.85 -36.35 -26.99
N VAL A 449 24.52 -35.27 -27.39
CA VAL A 449 25.74 -35.36 -28.20
C VAL A 449 26.84 -35.77 -27.20
N PRO A 450 27.55 -36.90 -27.41
CA PRO A 450 28.28 -37.61 -26.35
C PRO A 450 29.52 -36.92 -25.76
N ASN A 451 29.71 -35.62 -25.98
CA ASN A 451 30.88 -34.86 -25.55
C ASN A 451 30.59 -33.42 -25.12
N ILE A 452 29.32 -33.00 -24.96
CA ILE A 452 28.95 -31.65 -24.49
C ILE A 452 28.01 -31.77 -23.29
N SER A 453 28.50 -31.42 -22.11
CA SER A 453 27.72 -31.21 -20.89
C SER A 453 27.64 -29.71 -20.59
N PHE A 454 26.44 -29.20 -20.33
CA PHE A 454 26.18 -27.82 -19.90
C PHE A 454 25.01 -27.82 -18.92
N THR A 455 25.29 -27.55 -17.65
CA THR A 455 24.33 -27.66 -16.54
C THR A 455 24.42 -26.45 -15.61
N VAL A 456 23.36 -26.22 -14.83
CA VAL A 456 23.33 -25.18 -13.79
C VAL A 456 22.70 -25.77 -12.52
N ASN A 457 23.11 -25.28 -11.35
CA ASN A 457 22.57 -25.72 -10.06
C ASN A 457 21.12 -25.26 -9.79
N SER A 458 20.69 -24.14 -10.36
CA SER A 458 19.30 -23.65 -10.32
C SER A 458 19.00 -22.84 -11.58
N THR A 459 17.75 -22.88 -12.05
CA THR A 459 17.24 -22.02 -13.15
C THR A 459 16.35 -20.88 -12.65
N SER A 460 16.04 -20.85 -11.35
CA SER A 460 15.20 -19.82 -10.74
C SER A 460 15.83 -19.31 -9.46
N ILE A 461 15.94 -17.99 -9.36
CA ILE A 461 16.59 -17.30 -8.25
C ILE A 461 15.88 -15.98 -7.92
N ASN A 462 16.06 -15.48 -6.69
CA ASN A 462 15.70 -14.11 -6.34
C ASN A 462 16.80 -13.13 -6.79
N GLN A 463 16.45 -11.87 -7.02
CA GLN A 463 17.39 -10.82 -7.40
C GLN A 463 18.46 -10.67 -6.33
N GLY A 464 19.71 -10.81 -6.73
CA GLY A 464 20.86 -10.87 -5.83
C GLY A 464 21.33 -12.29 -5.53
N GLN A 465 20.64 -13.36 -5.91
CA GLN A 465 21.22 -14.71 -5.81
C GLN A 465 22.12 -15.03 -7.02
N CYS A 466 23.01 -16.01 -6.86
CA CYS A 466 23.90 -16.46 -7.93
C CYS A 466 23.67 -17.93 -8.26
N VAL A 467 23.89 -18.28 -9.52
CA VAL A 467 23.88 -19.66 -10.02
C VAL A 467 25.27 -20.03 -10.51
N THR A 468 25.64 -21.30 -10.43
CA THR A 468 26.90 -21.82 -10.96
C THR A 468 26.62 -22.69 -12.16
N PHE A 469 27.07 -22.24 -13.33
CA PHE A 469 27.14 -23.03 -14.55
C PHE A 469 28.33 -23.96 -14.50
N GLN A 470 28.19 -25.16 -15.03
CA GLN A 470 29.25 -26.13 -15.22
C GLN A 470 29.18 -26.68 -16.64
N TRP A 471 30.33 -26.80 -17.29
CA TRP A 471 30.42 -27.44 -18.59
C TRP A 471 31.62 -28.37 -18.70
N ASN A 472 31.43 -29.40 -19.51
CA ASN A 472 32.49 -30.31 -19.91
C ASN A 472 32.33 -30.62 -21.39
N VAL A 473 33.28 -30.13 -22.17
CA VAL A 473 33.37 -30.26 -23.61
C VAL A 473 34.73 -30.81 -23.98
N THR A 474 34.76 -31.89 -24.76
CA THR A 474 36.01 -32.56 -25.18
C THR A 474 36.11 -32.67 -26.69
N ASN A 475 37.35 -32.67 -27.20
CA ASN A 475 37.69 -32.79 -28.62
C ASN A 475 37.11 -31.67 -29.51
N VAL A 476 37.34 -30.41 -29.14
CA VAL A 476 36.80 -29.22 -29.83
C VAL A 476 37.87 -28.17 -30.09
N GLN A 477 37.62 -27.33 -31.09
CA GLN A 477 38.54 -26.26 -31.50
C GLN A 477 38.47 -25.06 -30.54
N ALA A 478 37.26 -24.67 -30.12
CA ALA A 478 37.06 -23.56 -29.20
C ALA A 478 35.70 -23.67 -28.48
N VAL A 479 35.61 -23.08 -27.29
CA VAL A 479 34.37 -22.96 -26.50
C VAL A 479 34.20 -21.51 -26.04
N PHE A 480 32.96 -21.02 -26.04
CA PHE A 480 32.61 -19.68 -25.62
C PHE A 480 31.40 -19.74 -24.68
N PHE A 481 31.42 -18.96 -23.60
CA PHE A 481 30.32 -18.86 -22.63
C PHE A 481 29.95 -17.39 -22.45
N TYR A 482 28.71 -17.01 -22.76
CA TYR A 482 28.29 -15.60 -22.78
C TYR A 482 26.81 -15.44 -22.44
N ALA A 483 26.45 -14.29 -21.85
CA ALA A 483 25.06 -13.91 -21.60
C ALA A 483 24.40 -13.34 -22.87
N ASP A 484 23.07 -13.37 -22.92
CA ASP A 484 22.30 -12.72 -23.97
C ASP A 484 22.63 -11.22 -24.05
N GLY A 485 22.82 -10.72 -25.28
CA GLY A 485 23.34 -9.38 -25.54
C GLY A 485 24.87 -9.21 -25.48
N GLN A 486 25.64 -10.19 -24.98
CA GLN A 486 27.11 -10.14 -25.03
C GLN A 486 27.69 -10.72 -26.33
N SER A 487 28.78 -10.13 -26.82
CA SER A 487 29.51 -10.65 -27.99
C SER A 487 30.32 -11.90 -27.63
N TRP A 488 30.03 -13.02 -28.28
CA TRP A 488 30.71 -14.29 -28.03
C TRP A 488 32.21 -14.27 -28.38
N GLN A 489 32.63 -13.46 -29.37
CA GLN A 489 34.03 -13.42 -29.85
C GLN A 489 35.03 -13.04 -28.74
N ASN A 490 34.59 -12.29 -27.73
CA ASN A 490 35.42 -11.83 -26.62
C ASN A 490 35.32 -12.72 -25.37
N ASN A 491 34.54 -13.81 -25.42
CA ASN A 491 34.17 -14.63 -24.27
C ASN A 491 34.62 -16.10 -24.43
N GLY A 492 35.85 -16.31 -24.90
CA GLY A 492 36.45 -17.64 -25.05
C GLY A 492 36.77 -18.27 -23.70
N VAL A 493 36.41 -19.55 -23.51
CA VAL A 493 36.63 -20.31 -22.27
C VAL A 493 37.27 -21.67 -22.57
N ALA A 494 37.85 -22.30 -21.55
CA ALA A 494 38.39 -23.66 -21.67
C ALA A 494 37.26 -24.68 -21.90
N GLY A 495 37.60 -25.82 -22.54
CA GLY A 495 36.63 -26.88 -22.83
C GLY A 495 35.98 -27.48 -21.59
N GLN A 496 36.64 -27.42 -20.43
CA GLN A 496 36.07 -27.79 -19.13
C GLN A 496 36.14 -26.59 -18.20
N GLY A 497 35.06 -26.29 -17.51
CA GLY A 497 35.01 -25.14 -16.63
C GLY A 497 33.70 -25.00 -15.87
N ASN A 498 33.70 -24.03 -14.97
CA ASN A 498 32.51 -23.55 -14.29
C ASN A 498 32.50 -22.02 -14.30
N SER A 499 31.33 -21.44 -14.11
CA SER A 499 31.18 -19.99 -14.00
C SER A 499 30.00 -19.64 -13.09
N THR A 500 30.26 -18.83 -12.08
CA THR A 500 29.22 -18.29 -11.20
C THR A 500 28.68 -16.99 -11.79
N GLN A 501 27.36 -16.90 -11.91
CA GLN A 501 26.64 -15.79 -12.52
C GLN A 501 25.55 -15.30 -11.58
N CYS A 502 25.47 -13.99 -11.38
CA CYS A 502 24.50 -13.34 -10.49
C CYS A 502 23.60 -12.39 -11.31
N PRO A 503 22.71 -12.91 -12.18
CA PRO A 503 21.89 -12.05 -13.02
C PRO A 503 20.93 -11.21 -12.17
N THR A 504 20.86 -9.90 -12.44
CA THR A 504 19.93 -8.97 -11.76
C THR A 504 18.55 -8.91 -12.42
N GLN A 505 18.45 -9.45 -13.63
CA GLN A 505 17.24 -9.59 -14.43
C GLN A 505 17.24 -10.96 -15.11
N THR A 506 16.06 -11.45 -15.51
CA THR A 506 15.96 -12.72 -16.22
C THR A 506 16.87 -12.71 -17.46
N THR A 507 17.84 -13.63 -17.49
CA THR A 507 18.94 -13.62 -18.47
C THR A 507 19.18 -15.02 -19.03
N THR A 508 19.36 -15.11 -20.34
CA THR A 508 19.73 -16.37 -21.02
C THR A 508 21.24 -16.44 -21.19
N TYR A 509 21.84 -17.58 -20.87
CA TYR A 509 23.27 -17.85 -21.05
C TYR A 509 23.48 -18.89 -22.14
N TYR A 510 24.50 -18.69 -22.96
CA TYR A 510 24.85 -19.52 -24.10
C TYR A 510 26.21 -20.17 -23.93
N LEU A 511 26.31 -21.45 -24.25
CA LEU A 511 27.56 -22.18 -24.46
C LEU A 511 27.69 -22.50 -25.95
N ARG A 512 28.60 -21.81 -26.64
CA ARG A 512 28.90 -22.02 -28.06
C ARG A 512 30.18 -22.83 -28.20
N VAL A 513 30.11 -23.92 -28.94
CA VAL A 513 31.19 -24.89 -29.15
C VAL A 513 31.52 -24.94 -30.65
N VAL A 514 32.79 -24.74 -30.98
CA VAL A 514 33.32 -24.89 -32.35
C VAL A 514 34.08 -26.20 -32.43
N GLN A 515 33.63 -27.14 -33.26
CA GLN A 515 34.27 -28.43 -33.44
C GLN A 515 35.50 -28.32 -34.35
N ASN A 516 36.36 -29.34 -34.35
CA ASN A 516 37.60 -29.37 -35.14
C ASN A 516 37.38 -29.33 -36.66
N ASP A 517 36.19 -29.68 -37.14
CA ASP A 517 35.79 -29.57 -38.55
C ASP A 517 35.18 -28.20 -38.91
N GLY A 518 35.15 -27.27 -37.95
CA GLY A 518 34.58 -25.93 -38.10
C GLY A 518 33.07 -25.85 -37.89
N THR A 519 32.39 -26.95 -37.57
CA THR A 519 30.96 -26.92 -37.24
C THR A 519 30.73 -26.26 -35.87
N VAL A 520 29.55 -25.64 -35.69
CA VAL A 520 29.22 -24.88 -34.48
C VAL A 520 27.96 -25.44 -33.84
N GLU A 521 28.03 -25.71 -32.54
CA GLU A 521 26.89 -26.11 -31.72
C GLU A 521 26.70 -25.11 -30.57
N THR A 522 25.46 -24.69 -30.32
CA THR A 522 25.14 -23.76 -29.22
C THR A 522 24.09 -24.38 -28.30
N ARG A 523 24.37 -24.37 -27.00
CA ARG A 523 23.42 -24.72 -25.93
C ARG A 523 23.05 -23.47 -25.14
N SER A 524 21.85 -23.43 -24.58
CA SER A 524 21.40 -22.28 -23.79
C SER A 524 20.61 -22.70 -22.55
N ILE A 525 20.74 -21.91 -21.49
CA ILE A 525 19.98 -22.06 -20.24
C ILE A 525 19.53 -20.66 -19.81
N THR A 526 18.24 -20.51 -19.51
CA THR A 526 17.66 -19.25 -19.01
C THR A 526 17.56 -19.29 -17.50
N ILE A 527 18.00 -18.20 -16.85
CA ILE A 527 17.90 -18.00 -15.41
C ILE A 527 16.80 -16.97 -15.14
N TYR A 528 15.73 -17.42 -14.51
CA TYR A 528 14.60 -16.58 -14.09
C TYR A 528 14.95 -15.87 -12.78
N VAL A 529 14.87 -14.54 -12.78
CA VAL A 529 15.20 -13.70 -11.62
C VAL A 529 13.93 -13.05 -11.10
N THR A 530 13.54 -13.38 -9.86
CA THR A 530 12.43 -12.77 -9.13
C THR A 530 12.92 -11.49 -8.45
N PRO A 531 12.43 -10.29 -8.81
CA PRO A 531 12.80 -9.06 -8.12
C PRO A 531 12.43 -9.13 -6.63
N VAL A 532 13.33 -8.72 -5.75
CA VAL A 532 13.07 -8.56 -4.31
C VAL A 532 13.16 -7.08 -4.01
N ALA A 533 12.08 -6.50 -3.47
CA ALA A 533 12.05 -5.11 -3.06
C ALA A 533 13.24 -4.84 -2.12
N ASN A 534 14.02 -3.80 -2.41
CA ASN A 534 15.21 -3.42 -1.67
C ASN A 534 16.31 -4.51 -1.57
N ALA A 535 16.47 -5.46 -2.51
CA ALA A 535 17.61 -6.39 -2.47
C ALA A 535 18.98 -5.68 -2.50
N PRO A 536 20.06 -6.24 -1.91
CA PRO A 536 21.42 -5.68 -2.02
C PRO A 536 21.79 -5.38 -3.48
N GLN A 537 22.07 -4.13 -3.81
CA GLN A 537 22.53 -3.70 -5.13
C GLN A 537 23.90 -3.02 -4.98
N ILE A 538 24.89 -3.47 -5.76
CA ILE A 538 26.17 -2.76 -5.86
C ILE A 538 26.03 -1.74 -6.99
N ASN A 539 25.70 -0.50 -6.65
CA ASN A 539 25.53 0.57 -7.63
C ASN A 539 26.87 1.07 -8.16
N GLN A 540 27.92 0.94 -7.37
CA GLN A 540 29.26 1.39 -7.74
C GLN A 540 30.33 0.50 -7.10
N PHE A 541 31.30 0.07 -7.89
CA PHE A 541 32.55 -0.51 -7.40
C PHE A 541 33.68 -0.21 -8.39
N SER A 542 34.72 0.50 -7.93
CA SER A 542 35.82 0.98 -8.77
C SER A 542 37.17 0.96 -8.06
N LEU A 543 38.26 0.86 -8.82
CA LEU A 543 39.64 0.95 -8.34
C LEU A 543 40.32 2.16 -8.97
N ASN A 544 41.07 2.92 -8.18
CA ASN A 544 41.86 4.04 -8.69
C ASN A 544 43.23 4.15 -7.98
N PRO A 545 44.37 4.09 -8.70
CA PRO A 545 44.50 3.79 -10.12
C PRO A 545 44.42 2.28 -10.41
N THR A 546 44.06 1.90 -11.65
CA THR A 546 44.01 0.49 -12.10
C THR A 546 45.36 -0.03 -12.60
N THR A 547 46.39 0.82 -12.70
CA THR A 547 47.77 0.42 -13.03
C THR A 547 48.74 1.05 -12.03
N LEU A 548 49.59 0.24 -11.42
CA LEU A 548 50.46 0.62 -10.29
C LEU A 548 51.89 0.11 -10.52
N GLN A 549 52.85 0.72 -9.85
CA GLN A 549 54.16 0.12 -9.61
C GLN A 549 54.24 -0.51 -8.22
N VAL A 550 55.09 -1.54 -8.04
CA VAL A 550 55.32 -2.18 -6.73
C VAL A 550 55.68 -1.11 -5.69
N GLY A 551 54.93 -1.11 -4.57
CA GLY A 551 55.06 -0.11 -3.50
C GLY A 551 54.06 1.05 -3.57
N GLN A 552 53.29 1.17 -4.65
CA GLN A 552 52.16 2.10 -4.75
C GLN A 552 50.86 1.45 -4.29
N CYS A 553 49.93 2.29 -3.85
CA CYS A 553 48.62 1.85 -3.35
C CYS A 553 47.51 2.33 -4.28
N LEU A 554 46.44 1.55 -4.34
CA LEU A 554 45.18 1.95 -4.95
C LEU A 554 44.13 2.21 -3.88
N ILE A 555 43.07 2.90 -4.27
CA ILE A 555 41.85 3.04 -3.49
C ILE A 555 40.75 2.23 -4.19
N ALA A 556 40.20 1.26 -3.48
CA ALA A 556 38.94 0.62 -3.84
C ALA A 556 37.79 1.44 -3.24
N GLN A 557 36.80 1.79 -4.04
CA GLN A 557 35.64 2.58 -3.61
C GLN A 557 34.34 1.89 -4.04
N TRP A 558 33.33 1.89 -3.16
CA TRP A 558 32.06 1.25 -3.44
C TRP A 558 30.86 1.95 -2.80
N ASN A 559 29.69 1.66 -3.38
CA ASN A 559 28.38 2.03 -2.87
C ASN A 559 27.42 0.85 -3.05
N VAL A 560 26.91 0.34 -1.94
CA VAL A 560 25.92 -0.72 -1.86
C VAL A 560 24.62 -0.14 -1.29
N GLN A 561 23.51 -0.41 -1.94
CA GLN A 561 22.17 -0.01 -1.54
C GLN A 561 21.25 -1.22 -1.32
N GLY A 562 20.10 -0.99 -0.69
CA GLY A 562 19.13 -2.02 -0.34
C GLY A 562 19.34 -2.56 1.09
N ASP A 563 18.58 -3.59 1.42
CA ASP A 563 18.61 -4.34 2.67
C ASP A 563 19.85 -5.23 2.69
N VAL A 564 20.95 -4.70 3.22
CA VAL A 564 22.27 -5.34 3.28
C VAL A 564 22.59 -5.74 4.71
N ASN A 565 22.96 -7.00 4.91
CA ASN A 565 23.41 -7.54 6.20
C ASN A 565 24.93 -7.43 6.36
N ASP A 566 25.69 -7.64 5.27
CA ASP A 566 27.14 -7.71 5.30
C ASP A 566 27.75 -7.31 3.94
N VAL A 567 28.95 -6.73 3.95
CA VAL A 567 29.73 -6.42 2.75
C VAL A 567 31.17 -6.89 2.96
N GLN A 568 31.73 -7.59 1.98
CA GLN A 568 33.10 -8.09 2.00
C GLN A 568 33.89 -7.56 0.80
N LEU A 569 35.15 -7.18 1.03
CA LEU A 569 36.12 -6.87 -0.02
C LEU A 569 37.19 -7.96 -0.04
N LEU A 570 37.42 -8.57 -1.21
CA LEU A 570 38.40 -9.62 -1.42
C LEU A 570 39.45 -9.19 -2.45
N ARG A 571 40.69 -9.66 -2.30
CA ARG A 571 41.75 -9.59 -3.34
C ARG A 571 42.25 -10.98 -3.67
N ASN A 572 42.19 -11.36 -4.95
CA ASN A 572 42.50 -12.72 -5.42
C ASN A 572 41.77 -13.81 -4.59
N ASN A 573 40.49 -13.56 -4.27
CA ASN A 573 39.62 -14.39 -3.43
C ASN A 573 40.03 -14.51 -1.94
N ALA A 574 41.03 -13.76 -1.46
CA ALA A 574 41.32 -13.64 -0.04
C ALA A 574 40.62 -12.41 0.54
N VAL A 575 39.91 -12.56 1.66
CA VAL A 575 39.20 -11.45 2.33
C VAL A 575 40.19 -10.42 2.83
N LEU A 576 40.07 -9.19 2.32
CA LEU A 576 40.80 -8.01 2.79
C LEU A 576 40.04 -7.28 3.89
N TRP A 577 38.70 -7.26 3.81
CA TRP A 577 37.83 -6.62 4.77
C TRP A 577 36.50 -7.38 4.88
N ASP A 578 36.24 -7.94 6.06
CA ASP A 578 34.98 -8.58 6.46
C ASP A 578 34.14 -7.58 7.27
N GLY A 579 32.87 -7.37 6.91
CA GLY A 579 32.03 -6.32 7.52
C GLY A 579 32.40 -4.90 7.09
N ALA A 580 32.67 -4.70 5.80
CA ALA A 580 32.89 -3.38 5.20
C ALA A 580 31.62 -2.51 5.25
N PRO A 581 31.72 -1.18 5.37
CA PRO A 581 30.55 -0.30 5.38
C PRO A 581 29.83 -0.29 4.02
N PHE A 582 28.51 -0.01 4.01
CA PHE A 582 27.70 -0.05 2.79
C PHE A 582 28.14 0.98 1.74
N ILE A 583 28.60 2.16 2.18
CA ILE A 583 29.33 3.11 1.36
C ILE A 583 30.73 3.24 1.97
N GLY A 584 31.76 2.96 1.19
CA GLY A 584 33.09 2.81 1.73
C GLY A 584 34.20 2.98 0.72
N SER A 585 35.40 3.18 1.27
CA SER A 585 36.63 3.09 0.50
C SER A 585 37.72 2.44 1.34
N MET A 586 38.62 1.73 0.68
CA MET A 586 39.79 1.10 1.31
C MET A 586 41.01 1.36 0.44
N GLN A 587 42.09 1.85 1.07
CA GLN A 587 43.39 1.87 0.43
C GLN A 587 44.06 0.50 0.60
N ASP A 588 44.55 -0.07 -0.49
CA ASP A 588 45.31 -1.32 -0.48
C ASP A 588 46.59 -1.17 -1.30
N CYS A 589 47.69 -1.74 -0.81
CA CYS A 589 49.02 -1.65 -1.41
C CYS A 589 49.51 -3.06 -1.77
N PRO A 590 49.23 -3.55 -2.99
CA PRO A 590 49.58 -4.92 -3.39
C PRO A 590 51.09 -5.19 -3.30
N PRO A 591 51.52 -6.30 -2.66
CA PRO A 591 52.94 -6.55 -2.40
C PRO A 591 53.70 -7.16 -3.59
N GLY A 592 53.02 -7.56 -4.67
CA GLY A 592 53.62 -8.30 -5.79
C GLY A 592 53.21 -7.77 -7.17
N THR A 593 53.94 -8.19 -8.21
CA THR A 593 53.65 -7.86 -9.62
C THR A 593 52.62 -8.79 -10.24
N GLY A 594 51.85 -8.31 -11.20
CA GLY A 594 50.84 -9.08 -11.92
C GLY A 594 49.45 -8.42 -11.89
N GLN A 595 48.47 -9.07 -12.53
CA GLN A 595 47.07 -8.65 -12.46
C GLN A 595 46.45 -9.17 -11.16
N MET A 596 45.82 -8.27 -10.40
CA MET A 596 45.10 -8.57 -9.16
C MET A 596 43.61 -8.40 -9.40
N SER A 597 42.79 -9.36 -8.94
CA SER A 597 41.33 -9.20 -8.90
C SER A 597 40.89 -8.66 -7.55
N TYR A 598 39.96 -7.71 -7.56
CA TYR A 598 39.25 -7.24 -6.39
C TYR A 598 37.77 -7.57 -6.55
N THR A 599 37.18 -8.20 -5.55
CA THR A 599 35.77 -8.60 -5.56
C THR A 599 35.07 -7.96 -4.37
N LEU A 600 34.01 -7.20 -4.64
CA LEU A 600 33.08 -6.73 -3.62
C LEU A 600 31.87 -7.67 -3.59
N VAL A 601 31.52 -8.16 -2.41
CA VAL A 601 30.38 -9.03 -2.17
C VAL A 601 29.47 -8.35 -1.16
N ALA A 602 28.19 -8.17 -1.47
CA ALA A 602 27.19 -7.60 -0.57
C ALA A 602 26.09 -8.62 -0.32
N ASN A 603 25.96 -9.07 0.92
CA ASN A 603 25.02 -10.09 1.37
C ASN A 603 23.85 -9.44 2.12
N GLY A 604 22.62 -9.90 1.90
CA GLY A 604 21.42 -9.41 2.58
C GLY A 604 20.25 -10.38 2.47
N PRO A 605 19.07 -10.05 3.04
CA PRO A 605 17.90 -10.92 3.06
C PRO A 605 17.41 -11.30 1.65
N GLY A 606 17.69 -10.46 0.64
CA GLY A 606 17.39 -10.72 -0.78
C GLY A 606 18.41 -11.59 -1.53
N GLY A 607 19.60 -11.86 -0.96
CA GLY A 607 20.69 -12.59 -1.63
C GLY A 607 22.05 -11.89 -1.52
N SER A 608 22.99 -12.25 -2.39
CA SER A 608 24.36 -11.74 -2.46
C SER A 608 24.70 -11.09 -3.81
N SER A 609 24.80 -9.76 -3.88
CA SER A 609 25.32 -9.08 -5.08
C SER A 609 26.85 -9.10 -5.11
N GLN A 610 27.45 -9.24 -6.30
CA GLN A 610 28.90 -9.24 -6.48
C GLN A 610 29.36 -8.36 -7.63
N ALA A 611 30.48 -7.67 -7.46
CA ALA A 611 31.14 -6.90 -8.51
C ALA A 611 32.66 -7.16 -8.48
N VAL A 612 33.30 -7.28 -9.65
CA VAL A 612 34.74 -7.59 -9.78
C VAL A 612 35.43 -6.50 -10.58
N GLN A 613 36.60 -6.06 -10.10
CA GLN A 613 37.49 -5.11 -10.77
C GLN A 613 38.93 -5.63 -10.81
N TYR A 614 39.74 -5.13 -11.74
CA TYR A 614 41.11 -5.59 -11.93
C TYR A 614 42.12 -4.44 -11.84
N ALA A 615 43.27 -4.70 -11.23
CA ALA A 615 44.42 -3.78 -11.20
C ALA A 615 45.70 -4.49 -11.65
N ASN A 616 46.54 -3.81 -12.43
CA ASN A 616 47.81 -4.32 -12.94
C ASN A 616 49.00 -3.70 -12.21
N VAL A 617 49.86 -4.52 -11.59
CA VAL A 617 51.04 -4.05 -10.84
C VAL A 617 52.33 -4.39 -11.59
N THR A 618 53.15 -3.38 -11.87
CA THR A 618 54.41 -3.47 -12.63
C THR A 618 55.63 -3.21 -11.76
N ALA A 619 56.82 -3.68 -12.15
CA ALA A 619 58.05 -3.42 -11.40
C ALA A 619 58.54 -1.97 -11.59
N VAL A 620 59.18 -1.40 -10.56
CA VAL A 620 59.88 -0.11 -10.63
C VAL A 620 61.18 -0.25 -11.43
N SER A 621 61.38 0.58 -12.46
CA SER A 621 62.64 0.69 -13.20
C SER A 621 63.56 1.74 -12.56
N PRO A 622 64.88 1.52 -12.43
CA PRO A 622 65.80 2.52 -11.84
C PRO A 622 66.08 3.69 -12.80
N THR A 623 65.90 4.93 -12.32
CA THR A 623 66.13 6.17 -13.09
C THR A 623 67.47 6.82 -12.76
N ASN A 624 68.24 7.18 -13.79
CA ASN A 624 69.54 7.85 -13.73
C ASN A 624 69.45 9.31 -13.23
N THR A 625 70.41 9.71 -12.39
CA THR A 625 70.55 11.04 -11.77
C THR A 625 71.37 12.02 -12.65
N PRO A 626 70.99 13.31 -12.78
CA PRO A 626 71.92 14.37 -13.18
C PRO A 626 72.41 15.25 -12.00
N VAL A 627 73.65 15.75 -12.14
CA VAL A 627 74.56 16.45 -11.20
C VAL A 627 74.26 17.99 -11.10
N PRO A 628 74.68 18.72 -10.03
CA PRO A 628 74.12 20.03 -9.62
C PRO A 628 74.93 21.28 -10.08
N GLN A 629 74.35 22.48 -9.93
CA GLN A 629 75.00 23.80 -10.13
C GLN A 629 74.70 24.78 -8.95
N PRO A 630 75.65 25.66 -8.50
CA PRO A 630 75.55 26.37 -7.21
C PRO A 630 75.33 27.91 -7.25
N THR A 631 75.16 28.50 -6.04
CA THR A 631 75.29 29.91 -5.54
C THR A 631 74.15 30.91 -5.87
N ASP A 632 73.64 31.79 -4.98
CA ASP A 632 74.23 32.56 -3.86
C ASP A 632 73.23 32.93 -2.72
N THR A 633 73.77 33.11 -1.49
CA THR A 633 73.20 33.63 -0.20
C THR A 633 72.90 35.16 -0.21
N PRO A 634 72.28 35.88 0.81
CA PRO A 634 72.33 35.70 2.30
C PRO A 634 71.10 36.09 3.22
N VAL A 635 70.99 35.39 4.38
CA VAL A 635 70.76 35.73 5.85
C VAL A 635 70.41 37.21 6.26
N PRO A 636 69.67 37.61 7.38
CA PRO A 636 69.44 37.03 8.76
C PRO A 636 67.96 37.03 9.31
N GLN A 637 67.52 36.21 10.29
CA GLN A 637 67.70 36.11 11.78
C GLN A 637 66.82 37.10 12.65
N PRO A 638 66.59 36.89 13.98
CA PRO A 638 65.29 36.73 14.66
C PRO A 638 65.07 37.65 15.90
N THR A 639 63.94 37.58 16.61
CA THR A 639 63.78 38.00 18.02
C THR A 639 62.49 37.38 18.60
N ASP A 640 62.48 36.42 19.53
CA ASP A 640 62.76 36.38 20.98
C ASP A 640 61.63 36.88 21.93
N THR A 641 60.88 35.91 22.49
CA THR A 641 60.36 35.73 23.89
C THR A 641 59.46 36.79 24.58
N PRO A 642 58.76 36.50 25.73
CA PRO A 642 58.45 35.22 26.43
C PRO A 642 56.98 35.07 26.93
N VAL A 643 56.71 33.88 27.50
CA VAL A 643 55.49 33.37 28.19
C VAL A 643 55.15 34.12 29.50
N PRO A 644 53.87 34.14 29.92
CA PRO A 644 53.54 33.65 31.27
C PRO A 644 52.30 32.71 31.31
N GLN A 645 52.28 31.80 32.28
CA GLN A 645 51.16 30.91 32.69
C GLN A 645 50.93 31.11 34.22
N PRO A 646 49.91 30.51 34.85
CA PRO A 646 48.51 30.94 34.97
C PRO A 646 48.14 31.37 36.42
N THR A 647 46.99 32.01 36.60
CA THR A 647 46.27 32.04 37.89
C THR A 647 44.76 31.93 37.67
N ASP A 648 44.16 30.99 38.40
CA ASP A 648 42.75 30.57 38.42
C ASP A 648 41.73 31.68 38.72
N THR A 649 40.51 31.56 38.17
CA THR A 649 39.28 31.09 38.87
C THR A 649 38.13 30.99 37.83
N PRO A 650 37.33 29.91 37.78
CA PRO A 650 36.38 29.68 36.69
C PRO A 650 35.08 30.48 36.86
N VAL A 651 34.77 31.29 35.85
CA VAL A 651 33.44 31.88 35.65
C VAL A 651 32.59 30.87 34.90
N ALA A 652 31.41 30.53 35.43
CA ALA A 652 30.44 29.67 34.76
C ALA A 652 30.04 30.27 33.39
N PRO A 653 30.08 29.51 32.28
CA PRO A 653 29.72 30.05 30.98
C PRO A 653 28.22 30.35 30.96
N THR A 654 27.88 31.61 30.68
CA THR A 654 26.53 32.00 30.26
C THR A 654 26.25 31.25 28.96
N ALA A 655 25.21 30.39 28.96
CA ALA A 655 24.85 29.58 27.79
C ALA A 655 24.61 30.50 26.59
N THR A 656 25.44 30.35 25.56
CA THR A 656 25.25 30.99 24.27
C THR A 656 23.96 30.41 23.65
N PRO A 657 23.00 31.23 23.18
CA PRO A 657 21.81 30.70 22.53
C PRO A 657 22.24 29.85 21.32
N LEU A 658 21.66 28.65 21.21
CA LEU A 658 21.93 27.74 20.10
C LEU A 658 21.58 28.43 18.77
N PRO A 659 22.39 28.26 17.71
CA PRO A 659 22.09 28.85 16.42
C PRO A 659 20.75 28.30 15.88
N SER A 660 19.90 29.20 15.37
CA SER A 660 18.58 28.86 14.83
C SER A 660 18.48 29.19 13.35
N VAL A 661 17.89 28.27 12.59
CA VAL A 661 17.58 28.45 11.17
C VAL A 661 16.32 29.28 10.93
N ASP A 662 15.48 29.51 11.95
CA ASP A 662 14.21 30.24 11.80
C ASP A 662 14.44 31.64 11.21
N GLY A 663 13.73 31.94 10.12
CA GLY A 663 13.82 33.20 9.38
C GLY A 663 13.66 33.02 7.87
N SER A 664 13.59 34.15 7.18
CA SER A 664 13.53 34.21 5.72
C SER A 664 14.93 34.36 5.13
N TRP A 665 15.26 33.50 4.18
CA TRP A 665 16.60 33.40 3.61
C TRP A 665 16.56 33.42 2.08
N THR A 666 17.58 34.03 1.49
CA THR A 666 17.81 34.00 0.04
C THR A 666 19.03 33.14 -0.24
N VAL A 667 18.92 32.21 -1.19
CA VAL A 667 20.04 31.35 -1.60
C VAL A 667 21.02 32.21 -2.40
N THR A 668 22.28 32.21 -1.98
CA THR A 668 23.39 32.94 -2.63
C THR A 668 24.39 31.99 -3.29
N GLY A 669 24.33 30.69 -3.00
CA GLY A 669 25.18 29.69 -3.64
C GLY A 669 24.65 28.25 -3.52
N ILE A 670 24.81 27.47 -4.58
CA ILE A 670 24.51 26.03 -4.64
C ILE A 670 25.80 25.30 -5.01
N ASN A 671 26.35 24.51 -4.09
CA ASN A 671 27.67 23.86 -4.20
C ASN A 671 28.79 24.82 -4.65
N GLY A 672 28.74 26.07 -4.18
CA GLY A 672 29.71 27.12 -4.51
C GLY A 672 29.47 27.87 -5.82
N ALA A 673 28.47 27.49 -6.62
CA ALA A 673 28.04 28.23 -7.81
C ALA A 673 26.95 29.25 -7.48
N SER A 674 27.02 30.45 -8.05
CA SER A 674 25.99 31.49 -7.86
C SER A 674 24.71 31.15 -8.64
N PRO A 675 23.52 31.48 -8.09
CA PRO A 675 22.26 31.24 -8.79
C PRO A 675 22.15 31.96 -10.14
N VAL A 676 21.46 31.34 -11.09
CA VAL A 676 21.12 31.87 -12.41
C VAL A 676 20.39 33.20 -12.25
N GLY A 677 20.85 34.22 -12.97
CA GLY A 677 20.30 35.58 -12.88
C GLY A 677 18.89 35.69 -13.46
N GLY A 678 18.06 36.54 -12.84
CA GLY A 678 16.67 36.76 -13.25
C GLY A 678 15.62 36.05 -12.38
N VAL A 679 16.05 35.15 -11.49
CA VAL A 679 15.22 34.49 -10.49
C VAL A 679 15.85 34.55 -9.11
N THR A 680 15.02 34.57 -8.06
CA THR A 680 15.47 34.57 -6.67
C THR A 680 15.02 33.28 -6.01
N LEU A 681 15.98 32.54 -5.45
CA LEU A 681 15.71 31.34 -4.67
C LEU A 681 15.58 31.72 -3.20
N THR A 682 14.52 31.27 -2.56
CA THR A 682 14.22 31.61 -1.16
C THR A 682 13.93 30.36 -0.34
N SER A 683 14.20 30.46 0.96
CA SER A 683 13.85 29.45 1.96
C SER A 683 13.41 30.14 3.24
N ASP A 684 12.16 29.95 3.62
CA ASP A 684 11.49 30.48 4.79
C ASP A 684 11.32 29.36 5.81
N PHE A 685 12.14 29.40 6.87
CA PHE A 685 12.08 28.45 7.98
C PHE A 685 11.22 29.06 9.09
N VAL A 686 10.06 28.46 9.36
CA VAL A 686 9.14 28.96 10.39
C VAL A 686 8.54 27.78 11.16
N ARG A 687 8.99 27.58 12.41
CA ARG A 687 8.38 26.64 13.36
C ARG A 687 8.18 25.22 12.79
N GLY A 688 9.23 24.66 12.21
CA GLY A 688 9.22 23.31 11.62
C GLY A 688 8.59 23.21 10.22
N ASN A 689 8.13 24.32 9.64
CA ASN A 689 7.74 24.38 8.23
C ASN A 689 8.83 25.09 7.42
N LEU A 690 9.13 24.57 6.24
CA LEU A 690 10.07 25.14 5.28
C LEU A 690 9.35 25.34 3.95
N SER A 691 9.25 26.59 3.51
CA SER A 691 8.69 26.93 2.20
C SER A 691 9.59 27.90 1.46
N GLY A 692 9.37 28.11 0.17
CA GLY A 692 10.16 29.08 -0.58
C GLY A 692 9.97 28.96 -2.08
N SER A 693 10.90 29.57 -2.81
CA SER A 693 10.96 29.55 -4.27
C SER A 693 12.23 28.84 -4.75
N GLY A 694 12.08 27.87 -5.65
CA GLY A 694 13.19 27.26 -6.43
C GLY A 694 13.62 28.11 -7.63
N GLY A 695 12.98 29.27 -7.83
CA GLY A 695 13.23 30.20 -8.93
C GLY A 695 12.10 30.18 -9.96
N CYS A 696 11.58 29.01 -10.33
CA CYS A 696 10.42 28.86 -11.21
C CYS A 696 9.16 28.41 -10.46
N ASN A 697 9.35 27.45 -9.55
CA ASN A 697 8.33 26.80 -8.76
C ASN A 697 8.47 27.15 -7.30
N THR A 698 7.34 27.29 -6.64
CA THR A 698 7.31 27.37 -5.18
C THR A 698 7.30 25.97 -4.60
N TYR A 699 7.85 25.83 -3.40
CA TYR A 699 7.89 24.55 -2.71
C TYR A 699 7.52 24.71 -1.24
N ASN A 700 7.06 23.62 -0.65
CA ASN A 700 6.85 23.48 0.78
C ASN A 700 7.28 22.10 1.26
N THR A 701 7.68 22.03 2.52
CA THR A 701 8.04 20.83 3.25
C THR A 701 8.06 21.14 4.74
N THR A 702 8.41 20.14 5.56
CA THR A 702 8.67 20.30 6.98
C THR A 702 10.13 20.03 7.30
N TYR A 703 10.59 20.59 8.40
CA TYR A 703 11.94 20.37 8.90
C TYR A 703 11.95 20.19 10.41
N GLU A 704 12.91 19.41 10.89
CA GLU A 704 13.19 19.21 12.31
C GLU A 704 14.62 19.62 12.61
N THR A 705 14.87 20.20 13.78
CA THR A 705 16.22 20.51 14.25
C THR A 705 16.49 19.84 15.58
N ASN A 706 17.64 19.17 15.68
CA ASN A 706 18.11 18.53 16.92
C ASN A 706 19.48 19.10 17.30
N ASP A 707 19.65 19.39 18.59
CA ASP A 707 20.92 19.83 19.19
C ASP A 707 21.55 21.12 18.62
N GLY A 708 20.79 21.93 17.87
CA GLY A 708 21.20 23.26 17.39
C GLY A 708 22.16 23.29 16.19
N PHE A 709 22.51 22.15 15.58
CA PHE A 709 23.40 22.09 14.41
C PHE A 709 22.97 21.06 13.35
N ARG A 710 22.00 20.20 13.67
CA ARG A 710 21.48 19.17 12.78
C ARG A 710 20.08 19.54 12.32
N LEU A 711 19.81 19.25 11.07
CA LEU A 711 18.58 19.57 10.36
C LEU A 711 18.11 18.30 9.64
N LEU A 712 16.83 17.97 9.72
CA LEU A 712 16.21 16.96 8.87
C LEU A 712 15.14 17.67 8.07
N ILE A 713 15.30 17.74 6.75
CA ILE A 713 14.29 18.30 5.84
C ILE A 713 13.59 17.14 5.15
N ASN A 714 12.27 17.06 5.31
CA ASN A 714 11.46 16.02 4.69
C ASN A 714 11.39 16.22 3.17
N PRO A 715 10.92 15.23 2.41
CA PRO A 715 10.69 15.40 0.97
C PRO A 715 9.82 16.64 0.70
N LEU A 716 10.21 17.44 -0.28
CA LEU A 716 9.49 18.66 -0.63
C LEU A 716 8.44 18.41 -1.70
N SER A 717 7.33 19.14 -1.58
CA SER A 717 6.32 19.26 -2.62
C SER A 717 6.51 20.60 -3.33
N SER A 718 6.45 20.61 -4.67
CA SER A 718 6.61 21.83 -5.47
C SER A 718 5.50 21.99 -6.50
N THR A 719 5.26 23.22 -6.94
CA THR A 719 4.44 23.47 -8.14
C THR A 719 5.14 22.92 -9.39
N GLN A 720 4.39 22.75 -10.50
CA GLN A 720 4.93 22.26 -11.77
C GLN A 720 4.67 23.26 -12.91
N VAL A 721 5.23 24.45 -12.77
CA VAL A 721 5.30 25.50 -13.79
C VAL A 721 6.56 25.28 -14.62
N ALA A 722 6.43 25.42 -15.94
CA ALA A 722 7.56 25.35 -16.85
C ALA A 722 8.16 26.76 -17.05
N CYS A 723 9.48 26.88 -16.84
CA CYS A 723 10.26 28.09 -17.12
C CYS A 723 11.42 27.77 -18.06
N ASP A 724 12.29 28.75 -18.31
CA ASP A 724 13.51 28.54 -19.08
C ASP A 724 14.34 27.38 -18.53
N GLN A 725 14.88 26.56 -19.45
CA GLN A 725 15.54 25.30 -19.11
C GLN A 725 16.67 25.47 -18.08
N GLN A 726 17.42 26.56 -18.14
CA GLN A 726 18.50 26.85 -17.19
C GLN A 726 17.99 27.11 -15.76
N ILE A 727 16.79 27.67 -15.61
CA ILE A 727 16.13 27.87 -14.31
C ILE A 727 15.60 26.53 -13.80
N MET A 728 15.01 25.72 -14.68
CA MET A 728 14.50 24.38 -14.33
C MET A 728 15.62 23.42 -13.92
N ASP A 729 16.77 23.44 -14.58
CA ASP A 729 17.93 22.61 -14.23
C ASP A 729 18.49 23.00 -12.86
N GLN A 730 18.60 24.30 -12.57
CA GLN A 730 19.00 24.82 -11.25
C GLN A 730 17.98 24.43 -10.18
N GLU A 731 16.70 24.56 -10.47
CA GLU A 731 15.63 24.24 -9.53
C GLU A 731 15.63 22.76 -9.17
N ASN A 732 15.77 21.87 -10.16
CA ASN A 732 15.93 20.45 -9.92
C ASN A 732 17.18 20.17 -9.07
N GLN A 733 18.28 20.87 -9.32
CA GLN A 733 19.48 20.76 -8.49
C GLN A 733 19.21 21.22 -7.05
N PHE A 734 18.54 22.35 -6.87
CA PHE A 734 18.20 22.90 -5.56
C PHE A 734 17.24 21.97 -4.78
N PHE A 735 16.17 21.49 -5.42
CA PHE A 735 15.19 20.59 -4.81
C PHE A 735 15.73 19.20 -4.51
N ASN A 736 16.66 18.71 -5.32
CA ASN A 736 17.35 17.47 -5.00
C ASN A 736 18.30 17.65 -3.82
N LEU A 737 18.96 18.81 -3.69
CA LEU A 737 19.93 19.08 -2.63
C LEU A 737 19.31 19.42 -1.29
N LEU A 738 18.22 20.20 -1.26
CA LEU A 738 17.65 20.74 -0.04
C LEU A 738 17.27 19.65 1.00
N PRO A 739 16.62 18.53 0.64
CA PRO A 739 16.33 17.43 1.57
C PRO A 739 17.57 16.63 2.01
N GLN A 740 18.69 16.73 1.28
CA GLN A 740 19.95 16.06 1.61
C GLN A 740 20.79 16.83 2.63
N MET A 741 20.42 18.09 2.90
CA MET A 741 21.11 18.91 3.90
C MET A 741 20.77 18.40 5.30
N THR A 742 21.80 18.03 6.05
CA THR A 742 21.65 17.42 7.38
C THR A 742 22.27 18.25 8.50
N ARG A 743 23.03 19.28 8.13
CA ARG A 743 23.73 20.16 9.06
C ARG A 743 23.58 21.61 8.65
N PHE A 744 23.61 22.52 9.62
CA PHE A 744 23.61 23.94 9.35
C PHE A 744 24.60 24.69 10.24
N THR A 745 25.09 25.81 9.72
CA THR A 745 25.85 26.80 10.48
C THR A 745 25.25 28.18 10.22
N VAL A 746 24.99 28.94 11.27
CA VAL A 746 24.53 30.34 11.18
C VAL A 746 25.61 31.24 11.77
N ASP A 747 26.10 32.19 10.96
CA ASP A 747 27.05 33.22 11.37
C ASP A 747 26.50 34.60 10.96
N GLY A 748 25.93 35.32 11.94
CA GLY A 748 25.26 36.60 11.72
C GLY A 748 24.07 36.48 10.76
N SER A 749 24.18 37.14 9.61
CA SER A 749 23.17 37.11 8.54
C SER A 749 23.41 36.02 7.50
N ASN A 750 24.45 35.18 7.66
CA ASN A 750 24.77 34.12 6.70
C ASN A 750 24.43 32.77 7.28
N MET A 751 23.86 31.90 6.45
CA MET A 751 23.63 30.51 6.80
C MET A 751 24.21 29.60 5.72
N THR A 752 24.84 28.51 6.14
CA THR A 752 25.27 27.44 5.24
C THR A 752 24.63 26.15 5.70
N LEU A 753 23.91 25.49 4.80
CA LEU A 753 23.45 24.13 4.96
C LEU A 753 24.46 23.19 4.29
N THR A 754 24.74 22.04 4.91
CA THR A 754 25.64 21.02 4.36
C THR A 754 25.06 19.63 4.50
N ASP A 755 25.42 18.74 3.58
CA ASP A 755 25.17 17.31 3.70
C ASP A 755 26.02 16.68 4.83
N THR A 756 25.79 15.40 5.13
CA THR A 756 26.48 14.73 6.25
C THR A 756 27.99 14.63 6.03
N ALA A 757 28.43 14.64 4.77
CA ALA A 757 29.83 14.57 4.35
C ALA A 757 30.53 15.95 4.28
N GLY A 758 29.79 17.06 4.27
CA GLY A 758 30.31 18.40 4.02
C GLY A 758 30.71 18.69 2.57
N SER A 759 30.33 17.79 1.64
CA SER A 759 30.69 17.86 0.21
C SER A 759 29.74 18.71 -0.62
N GLN A 760 28.49 18.80 -0.19
CA GLN A 760 27.47 19.62 -0.84
C GLN A 760 26.98 20.69 0.14
N SER A 761 26.70 21.88 -0.39
CA SER A 761 26.33 23.02 0.44
C SER A 761 25.35 23.96 -0.24
N LEU A 762 24.39 24.47 0.53
CA LEU A 762 23.55 25.60 0.16
C LEU A 762 23.93 26.80 1.02
N GLN A 763 24.27 27.91 0.37
CA GLN A 763 24.67 29.15 1.03
C GLN A 763 23.52 30.15 0.97
N TYR A 764 23.28 30.84 2.08
CA TYR A 764 22.16 31.73 2.28
C TYR A 764 22.58 33.05 2.88
N VAL A 765 21.84 34.10 2.57
CA VAL A 765 21.84 35.37 3.30
C VAL A 765 20.42 35.67 3.81
N ARG A 766 20.31 36.11 5.05
CA ARG A 766 19.04 36.47 5.68
C ARG A 766 18.44 37.70 4.98
N GLN A 767 17.13 37.66 4.75
CA GLN A 767 16.39 38.79 4.17
C GLN A 767 16.20 39.95 5.14
#